data_AF-A0A951IUQ9-F1
#
_entry.id   AF-A0A951IUQ9-F1
#
_cell.length_a   1.000
_cell.length_b   1.000
_cell.length_c   1.000
_cell.angle_alpha   90.00
_cell.angle_beta   90.00
_cell.angle_gamma   90.00
#
_symmetry.space_group_name_H-M   'P 1'
#
loop_
_entity.id
_entity.type
_entity.pdbx_description
1 polymer ?
#
loop_
_entity_poly.entity_id
_entity_poly.type
_entity_poly.pdbx_seq_one_letter_code
_entity_poly.pdbx_strand_id
1 'polypeptide(L)'
;MKYSFTLCLCLLLSANLAWAQRSPELTADIPLSYYLPEKYSYNENIPTPEEFFGFQVGEWNADYGQILRYFETLSENSPRAHFETIGLTYEKRPQAVLTVSAPGNITNLDQIKSDRKKLRDPDAAIDYKSMPLIMAAGYSVHGNEASAINSAILAAYHFVAANEIEEDLENILIMIDPALNPDGYSRYSTWVNSHRSYNLNGDKENRELSEAWPGGRGNHYWFDLNRDWLLVQHPESQNRVKHFQDWLPNIYLDYHEMGTNSTYFFQPGIPSRDHPLTPKKNIELTDRIAKYHAKALDEIGSLYHTKESFDEYYFGYGSTYPDIQGSIGILFEQASSRGHLQESDYGPLPFSFTIRNQFRTSLSSFDAAVEMREEIVKFMHDYYKESIREASSDSNQAYIFGSKDDAARSFHLAEMILQHDIEVFKLNEDITINSVDFHKEKSYIVPLKQAQYNLIRAIFESRTEFQDSLFYDVSAWSMPMSFNLEHMAMSSRILNVANVTKLEKEDKPKNGEMLAEEKDLAFAFEWSDYYAPKLAYQMLKDGHLVRVAHEPFQLGKDKELQKGSIIVSTKRDAKDDARSKLYNDLKKLAEENGITVHGISSGLTGGINLGSPNIDVLQEPKLALLVSTGVNSLEAGEIWHLLDQRMDMAITLLPTERIRSTDLSKYTVIAMPNGTYTNLDEKDFSKLKNWISSGGTLIARGNALSVIDKHKIVSFDFRKEDEENKKEVKPYEDFVKNTGARLTRGSIFNAKLDTTHPLGYGYSKSEIFSFRNDNQYLKPAENPYSNPLIYTENPLASGYIHPENLEFAKGSAALQVKTLGQGKVIAFVDSPNFRAIWLGTNKLYLNAIFFGSLIKSGTAD
;
A
#
# COMPACT_ATOMS: atom_id res chain seq x y z
N MET A 1 21.58 60.79 -63.70
CA MET A 1 20.68 61.83 -64.28
C MET A 1 19.28 61.23 -64.28
N LYS A 2 18.36 61.82 -63.48
CA LYS A 2 16.87 61.79 -63.48
C LYS A 2 16.06 60.50 -63.81
N TYR A 3 15.24 60.07 -62.82
CA TYR A 3 13.78 59.74 -62.78
C TYR A 3 13.11 59.05 -64.01
N SER A 4 12.21 58.04 -63.94
CA SER A 4 11.05 57.81 -63.04
C SER A 4 10.30 56.46 -63.34
N PHE A 5 9.71 55.85 -62.29
CA PHE A 5 8.39 55.15 -62.20
C PHE A 5 7.98 53.93 -63.07
N THR A 6 7.66 52.76 -62.45
CA THR A 6 6.29 52.31 -62.04
C THR A 6 6.21 50.81 -61.69
N LEU A 7 5.80 50.53 -60.44
CA LEU A 7 4.91 49.49 -59.88
C LEU A 7 4.72 48.06 -60.48
N CYS A 8 4.67 47.10 -59.54
CA CYS A 8 3.94 45.82 -59.53
C CYS A 8 4.51 44.60 -60.28
N LEU A 9 5.20 43.73 -59.54
CA LEU A 9 4.84 42.31 -59.50
C LEU A 9 5.12 41.73 -58.09
N CYS A 10 4.04 41.50 -57.36
CA CYS A 10 4.01 40.74 -56.12
C CYS A 10 4.22 39.25 -56.39
N LEU A 11 4.59 38.55 -55.30
CA LEU A 11 4.48 37.10 -55.10
C LEU A 11 5.52 36.26 -55.83
N LEU A 12 6.62 35.98 -55.12
CA LEU A 12 7.15 34.64 -54.87
C LEU A 12 8.46 34.80 -54.07
N LEU A 13 8.69 33.90 -53.10
CA LEU A 13 9.87 33.77 -52.23
C LEU A 13 9.82 34.51 -50.89
N SER A 14 9.04 33.96 -49.96
CA SER A 14 9.49 33.79 -48.57
C SER A 14 8.59 32.77 -47.86
N ALA A 15 8.71 31.50 -48.23
CA ALA A 15 8.20 30.37 -47.45
C ALA A 15 9.40 29.63 -46.86
N ASN A 16 10.09 30.28 -45.92
CA ASN A 16 10.87 29.55 -44.93
C ASN A 16 9.93 29.26 -43.77
N LEU A 17 9.49 28.00 -43.70
CA LEU A 17 8.87 27.38 -42.54
C LEU A 17 9.86 27.49 -41.37
N ALA A 18 9.75 28.58 -40.61
CA ALA A 18 10.15 28.63 -39.22
C ALA A 18 8.87 28.53 -38.40
N TRP A 19 8.39 27.30 -38.18
CA TRP A 19 7.59 27.00 -36.99
C TRP A 19 8.55 27.02 -35.81
N ALA A 20 8.95 28.23 -35.42
CA ALA A 20 9.53 28.46 -34.12
C ALA A 20 8.39 28.26 -33.11
N GLN A 21 8.52 27.23 -32.30
CA GLN A 21 7.75 27.00 -31.08
C GLN A 21 7.75 28.31 -30.28
N ARG A 22 6.68 29.10 -30.39
CA ARG A 22 6.50 30.26 -29.52
C ARG A 22 6.36 29.71 -28.11
N SER A 23 7.40 29.86 -27.30
CA SER A 23 7.32 29.67 -25.86
C SER A 23 6.14 30.51 -25.34
N PRO A 24 5.22 29.94 -24.54
CA PRO A 24 4.09 30.69 -24.00
C PRO A 24 4.59 31.84 -23.12
N GLU A 25 3.90 32.98 -23.15
CA GLU A 25 4.03 34.02 -22.14
C GLU A 25 3.90 33.35 -20.77
N LEU A 26 5.02 33.29 -20.06
CA LEU A 26 5.12 32.62 -18.77
C LEU A 26 4.28 33.42 -17.76
N THR A 27 3.12 32.85 -17.41
CA THR A 27 2.64 32.61 -16.02
C THR A 27 1.29 33.25 -15.63
N ALA A 28 0.49 32.44 -14.93
CA ALA A 28 -0.79 32.72 -14.24
C ALA A 28 -2.09 32.75 -15.07
N ASP A 29 -2.20 33.52 -16.16
CA ASP A 29 -3.50 33.80 -16.78
C ASP A 29 -3.68 33.09 -18.15
N ILE A 30 -3.84 31.77 -18.13
CA ILE A 30 -4.08 30.99 -19.34
C ILE A 30 -5.59 30.77 -19.53
N PRO A 31 -6.20 31.27 -20.63
CA PRO A 31 -7.64 31.13 -20.83
C PRO A 31 -8.02 29.68 -21.12
N LEU A 32 -9.27 29.32 -20.81
CA LEU A 32 -9.83 27.98 -21.07
C LEU A 32 -9.64 27.49 -22.52
N SER A 33 -9.62 28.40 -23.50
CA SER A 33 -9.39 28.07 -24.92
C SER A 33 -8.03 27.43 -25.21
N TYR A 34 -7.05 27.55 -24.30
CA TYR A 34 -5.79 26.82 -24.39
C TYR A 34 -5.98 25.31 -24.19
N TYR A 35 -6.87 24.95 -23.27
CA TYR A 35 -7.16 23.57 -22.89
C TYR A 35 -8.23 22.94 -23.78
N LEU A 36 -9.33 23.66 -23.94
CA LEU A 36 -10.56 23.16 -24.58
C LEU A 36 -10.38 23.06 -26.11
N PRO A 37 -10.79 21.95 -26.74
CA PRO A 37 -10.68 21.81 -28.19
C PRO A 37 -11.66 22.73 -28.93
N GLU A 38 -11.20 23.42 -29.98
CA GLU A 38 -12.01 24.39 -30.75
C GLU A 38 -13.28 23.80 -31.41
N LYS A 39 -13.37 22.48 -31.55
CA LYS A 39 -14.49 21.79 -32.20
C LYS A 39 -15.76 21.69 -31.33
N TYR A 40 -15.68 22.06 -30.05
CA TYR A 40 -16.79 21.94 -29.10
C TYR A 40 -17.42 23.30 -28.77
N SER A 41 -18.74 23.29 -28.61
CA SER A 41 -19.50 24.36 -27.98
C SER A 41 -19.93 23.94 -26.58
N TYR A 42 -20.06 24.90 -25.67
CA TYR A 42 -20.33 24.64 -24.26
C TYR A 42 -21.62 25.31 -23.83
N ASN A 43 -22.41 24.63 -22.99
CA ASN A 43 -23.64 25.17 -22.41
C ASN A 43 -23.32 26.32 -21.44
N GLU A 44 -23.73 27.53 -21.80
CA GLU A 44 -23.49 28.77 -21.03
C GLU A 44 -24.13 28.79 -19.64
N ASN A 45 -25.07 27.89 -19.34
CA ASN A 45 -25.65 27.77 -17.99
C ASN A 45 -24.74 26.99 -17.03
N ILE A 46 -23.72 26.29 -17.53
CA ILE A 46 -22.76 25.58 -16.70
C ILE A 46 -21.62 26.56 -16.36
N PRO A 47 -21.42 26.90 -15.08
CA PRO A 47 -20.39 27.83 -14.69
C PRO A 47 -19.02 27.28 -15.10
N THR A 48 -18.22 28.14 -15.73
CA THR A 48 -16.84 27.82 -16.08
C THR A 48 -15.97 27.70 -14.81
N PRO A 49 -14.81 27.02 -14.88
CA PRO A 49 -13.87 27.00 -13.76
C PRO A 49 -13.48 28.41 -13.28
N GLU A 50 -13.20 29.34 -14.20
CA GLU A 50 -12.82 30.71 -13.84
C GLU A 50 -13.94 31.44 -13.07
N GLU A 51 -15.18 31.36 -13.53
CA GLU A 51 -16.34 31.98 -12.86
C GLU A 51 -16.54 31.44 -11.44
N PHE A 52 -16.24 30.16 -11.21
CA PHE A 52 -16.38 29.53 -9.90
C PHE A 52 -15.19 29.82 -8.97
N PHE A 53 -13.95 29.60 -9.44
CA PHE A 53 -12.75 29.71 -8.62
C PHE A 53 -12.26 31.16 -8.47
N GLY A 54 -12.60 32.03 -9.41
CA GLY A 54 -12.08 33.40 -9.51
C GLY A 54 -10.65 33.49 -10.04
N PHE A 55 -10.13 32.41 -10.61
CA PHE A 55 -8.80 32.31 -11.22
C PHE A 55 -8.80 31.25 -12.34
N GLN A 56 -7.84 31.33 -13.27
CA GLN A 56 -7.72 30.37 -14.37
C GLN A 56 -7.17 29.01 -13.90
N VAL A 57 -7.57 27.92 -14.55
CA VAL A 57 -7.01 26.59 -14.26
C VAL A 57 -5.48 26.61 -14.48
N GLY A 58 -4.73 26.16 -13.47
CA GLY A 58 -3.27 26.19 -13.49
C GLY A 58 -2.64 27.49 -12.95
N GLU A 59 -3.43 28.52 -12.67
CA GLU A 59 -2.95 29.73 -11.99
C GLU A 59 -2.53 29.43 -10.55
N TRP A 60 -3.40 28.70 -9.86
CA TRP A 60 -3.26 28.17 -8.51
C TRP A 60 -3.59 26.69 -8.50
N ASN A 61 -3.07 25.95 -7.53
CA ASN A 61 -3.57 24.61 -7.27
C ASN A 61 -4.91 24.74 -6.55
N ALA A 62 -6.01 24.26 -7.14
CA ALA A 62 -7.31 24.29 -6.47
C ALA A 62 -7.25 23.41 -5.21
N ASP A 63 -7.63 23.93 -4.05
CA ASP A 63 -7.72 23.11 -2.85
C ASP A 63 -8.78 22.01 -3.04
N TYR A 64 -8.57 20.84 -2.42
CA TYR A 64 -9.46 19.70 -2.57
C TYR A 64 -10.92 20.05 -2.25
N GLY A 65 -11.17 20.84 -1.20
CA GLY A 65 -12.51 21.28 -0.85
C GLY A 65 -13.13 22.22 -1.88
N GLN A 66 -12.34 22.98 -2.63
CA GLN A 66 -12.84 23.79 -3.75
C GLN A 66 -13.20 22.91 -4.95
N ILE A 67 -12.40 21.88 -5.24
CA ILE A 67 -12.67 20.93 -6.33
C ILE A 67 -14.00 20.21 -6.09
N LEU A 68 -14.23 19.69 -4.87
CA LEU A 68 -15.48 19.02 -4.54
C LEU A 68 -16.69 19.94 -4.67
N ARG A 69 -16.60 21.17 -4.16
CA ARG A 69 -17.70 22.15 -4.32
C ARG A 69 -17.97 22.48 -5.80
N TYR A 70 -16.94 22.50 -6.63
CA TYR A 70 -17.13 22.70 -8.06
C TYR A 70 -17.85 21.51 -8.69
N PHE A 71 -17.49 20.27 -8.33
CA PHE A 71 -18.20 19.07 -8.81
C PHE A 71 -19.66 19.03 -8.36
N GLU A 72 -19.95 19.41 -7.11
CA GLU A 72 -21.32 19.61 -6.61
C GLU A 72 -22.06 20.66 -7.46
N THR A 73 -21.43 21.80 -7.71
CA THR A 73 -22.00 22.88 -8.53
C THR A 73 -22.33 22.41 -9.95
N LEU A 74 -21.46 21.60 -10.57
CA LEU A 74 -21.72 21.01 -11.89
C LEU A 74 -22.94 20.07 -11.85
N SER A 75 -23.07 19.25 -10.80
CA SER A 75 -24.22 18.37 -10.59
C SER A 75 -25.53 19.13 -10.33
N GLU A 76 -25.47 20.25 -9.61
CA GLU A 76 -26.64 21.11 -9.35
C GLU A 76 -27.13 21.84 -10.61
N ASN A 77 -26.23 22.17 -11.55
CA ASN A 77 -26.55 22.94 -12.74
C ASN A 77 -26.72 22.09 -14.02
N SER A 78 -26.51 20.77 -13.97
CA SER A 78 -26.66 19.89 -15.13
C SER A 78 -27.35 18.57 -14.81
N PRO A 79 -28.41 18.19 -15.54
CA PRO A 79 -29.02 16.86 -15.40
C PRO A 79 -28.12 15.72 -15.92
N ARG A 80 -26.96 16.04 -16.51
CA ARG A 80 -25.95 15.06 -16.96
C ARG A 80 -25.02 14.60 -15.85
N ALA A 81 -25.01 15.27 -14.70
CA ALA A 81 -24.01 15.10 -13.67
C ALA A 81 -24.64 14.62 -12.34
N HIS A 82 -24.02 13.61 -11.74
CA HIS A 82 -24.39 13.09 -10.42
C HIS A 82 -23.16 13.02 -9.52
N PHE A 83 -23.18 13.79 -8.44
CA PHE A 83 -22.12 13.79 -7.43
C PHE A 83 -22.44 12.80 -6.30
N GLU A 84 -21.48 11.92 -5.97
CA GLU A 84 -21.61 10.94 -4.90
C GLU A 84 -20.36 10.96 -3.99
N THR A 85 -20.56 10.92 -2.67
CA THR A 85 -19.47 10.63 -1.71
C THR A 85 -19.38 9.12 -1.48
N ILE A 86 -18.23 8.53 -1.82
CA ILE A 86 -18.00 7.08 -1.75
C ILE A 86 -17.42 6.62 -0.40
N GLY A 87 -16.94 7.55 0.43
CA GLY A 87 -16.47 7.26 1.79
C GLY A 87 -15.64 8.40 2.38
N LEU A 88 -14.94 8.10 3.48
CA LEU A 88 -14.09 9.06 4.20
C LEU A 88 -12.65 8.56 4.30
N THR A 89 -11.69 9.48 4.27
CA THR A 89 -10.26 9.24 4.57
C THR A 89 -9.99 9.10 6.07
N TYR A 90 -8.75 8.80 6.46
CA TYR A 90 -8.34 8.86 7.88
C TYR A 90 -8.56 10.23 8.51
N GLU A 91 -8.26 11.32 7.78
CA GLU A 91 -8.48 12.70 8.25
C GLU A 91 -9.95 13.17 8.09
N LYS A 92 -10.87 12.24 7.83
CA LYS A 92 -12.32 12.49 7.68
C LYS A 92 -12.67 13.40 6.50
N ARG A 93 -11.83 13.44 5.46
CA ARG A 93 -12.18 14.10 4.19
C ARG A 93 -13.09 13.18 3.37
N PRO A 94 -14.14 13.72 2.72
CA PRO A 94 -14.94 12.96 1.78
C PRO A 94 -14.10 12.54 0.57
N GLN A 95 -14.18 11.28 0.18
CA GLN A 95 -13.80 10.84 -1.17
C GLN A 95 -15.06 10.82 -2.01
N ALA A 96 -15.00 11.38 -3.22
CA ALA A 96 -16.18 11.59 -4.04
C ALA A 96 -15.91 11.33 -5.52
N VAL A 97 -16.99 10.98 -6.23
CA VAL A 97 -16.99 10.71 -7.67
C VAL A 97 -18.06 11.57 -8.31
N LEU A 98 -17.71 12.21 -9.43
CA LEU A 98 -18.68 12.83 -10.33
C LEU A 98 -18.97 11.86 -11.48
N THR A 99 -20.20 11.38 -11.57
CA THR A 99 -20.68 10.57 -12.70
C THR A 99 -21.31 11.47 -13.75
N VAL A 100 -20.87 11.35 -15.00
CA VAL A 100 -21.37 12.13 -16.14
C VAL A 100 -21.91 11.19 -17.23
N SER A 101 -23.15 11.40 -17.66
CA SER A 101 -23.80 10.63 -18.73
C SER A 101 -25.04 11.37 -19.26
N ALA A 102 -25.77 10.79 -20.22
CA ALA A 102 -27.04 11.33 -20.67
C ALA A 102 -28.05 11.39 -19.49
N PRO A 103 -28.96 12.38 -19.43
CA PRO A 103 -29.91 12.49 -18.31
C PRO A 103 -30.74 11.22 -18.06
N GLY A 104 -31.10 10.51 -19.14
CA GLY A 104 -31.78 9.21 -19.04
C GLY A 104 -30.96 8.18 -18.26
N ASN A 105 -29.65 8.10 -18.48
CA ASN A 105 -28.76 7.19 -17.75
C ASN A 105 -28.60 7.62 -16.29
N ILE A 106 -28.47 8.92 -16.01
CA ILE A 106 -28.38 9.46 -14.65
C ILE A 106 -29.63 9.11 -13.82
N THR A 107 -30.82 9.15 -14.42
CA THR A 107 -32.04 8.72 -13.72
C THR A 107 -32.16 7.20 -13.52
N ASN A 108 -31.33 6.40 -14.21
CA ASN A 108 -31.39 4.94 -14.23
C ASN A 108 -30.11 4.27 -13.71
N LEU A 109 -29.28 4.97 -12.94
CA LEU A 109 -27.98 4.48 -12.45
C LEU A 109 -28.08 3.12 -11.74
N ASP A 110 -29.09 2.93 -10.88
CA ASP A 110 -29.30 1.65 -10.17
C ASP A 110 -29.60 0.49 -11.11
N GLN A 111 -30.40 0.74 -12.16
CA GLN A 111 -30.73 -0.28 -13.15
C GLN A 111 -29.50 -0.61 -14.00
N ILE A 112 -28.74 0.39 -14.44
CA ILE A 112 -27.48 0.20 -15.16
C ILE A 112 -26.52 -0.63 -14.31
N LYS A 113 -26.31 -0.25 -13.04
CA LYS A 113 -25.48 -0.99 -12.08
C LYS A 113 -25.93 -2.45 -11.93
N SER A 114 -27.23 -2.71 -11.86
CA SER A 114 -27.80 -4.06 -11.81
C SER A 114 -27.54 -4.86 -13.10
N ASP A 115 -27.72 -4.24 -14.26
CA ASP A 115 -27.48 -4.87 -15.56
C ASP A 115 -25.99 -5.17 -15.79
N ARG A 116 -25.11 -4.28 -15.32
CA ARG A 116 -23.65 -4.47 -15.36
C ARG A 116 -23.18 -5.71 -14.61
N LYS A 117 -23.80 -6.04 -13.46
CA LYS A 117 -23.46 -7.25 -12.69
C LYS A 117 -23.64 -8.54 -13.49
N LYS A 118 -24.51 -8.55 -14.51
CA LYS A 118 -24.72 -9.71 -15.38
C LYS A 118 -23.48 -10.05 -16.22
N LEU A 119 -22.51 -9.13 -16.40
CA LEU A 119 -21.27 -9.44 -17.12
C LEU A 119 -20.39 -10.46 -16.39
N ARG A 120 -20.55 -10.61 -15.08
CA ARG A 120 -19.90 -11.65 -14.27
C ARG A 120 -20.57 -13.02 -14.38
N ASP A 121 -21.79 -13.07 -14.89
CA ASP A 121 -22.52 -14.32 -15.09
C ASP A 121 -22.20 -14.88 -16.49
N PRO A 122 -21.47 -16.00 -16.57
CA PRO A 122 -21.06 -16.58 -17.85
C PRO A 122 -22.24 -17.06 -18.72
N ASP A 123 -23.42 -17.27 -18.13
CA ASP A 123 -24.59 -17.78 -18.84
C ASP A 123 -25.59 -16.66 -19.21
N ALA A 124 -25.33 -15.42 -18.78
CA ALA A 124 -26.21 -14.30 -19.05
C ALA A 124 -26.28 -13.94 -20.54
N ALA A 125 -27.51 -13.70 -21.03
CA ALA A 125 -27.72 -13.11 -22.34
C ALA A 125 -27.57 -11.59 -22.24
N ILE A 126 -26.48 -11.05 -22.82
CA ILE A 126 -26.16 -9.63 -22.78
C ILE A 126 -26.36 -9.01 -24.16
N ASP A 127 -27.11 -7.91 -24.22
CA ASP A 127 -27.14 -7.03 -25.39
C ASP A 127 -26.02 -5.99 -25.28
N TYR A 128 -24.87 -6.29 -25.88
CA TYR A 128 -23.70 -5.41 -25.86
C TYR A 128 -23.95 -4.07 -26.57
N LYS A 129 -24.98 -3.98 -27.43
CA LYS A 129 -25.27 -2.75 -28.17
C LYS A 129 -26.00 -1.73 -27.33
N SER A 130 -26.88 -2.15 -26.41
CA SER A 130 -27.62 -1.23 -25.55
C SER A 130 -26.93 -1.00 -24.20
N MET A 131 -26.06 -1.91 -23.77
CA MET A 131 -25.33 -1.74 -22.51
C MET A 131 -24.31 -0.59 -22.61
N PRO A 132 -24.37 0.40 -21.70
CA PRO A 132 -23.39 1.47 -21.71
C PRO A 132 -22.01 0.99 -21.22
N LEU A 133 -20.97 1.58 -21.78
CA LEU A 133 -19.59 1.41 -21.32
C LEU A 133 -19.33 2.34 -20.13
N ILE A 134 -18.61 1.84 -19.13
CA ILE A 134 -18.19 2.65 -17.97
C ILE A 134 -16.71 2.98 -18.07
N MET A 135 -16.38 4.26 -18.25
CA MET A 135 -15.02 4.79 -18.22
C MET A 135 -14.80 5.48 -16.87
N ALA A 136 -13.96 4.90 -16.02
CA ALA A 136 -13.59 5.50 -14.75
C ALA A 136 -12.20 6.14 -14.83
N ALA A 137 -12.00 7.26 -14.16
CA ALA A 137 -10.75 7.99 -14.12
C ALA A 137 -10.41 8.39 -12.69
N GLY A 138 -9.27 7.89 -12.19
CA GLY A 138 -8.67 8.29 -10.94
C GLY A 138 -7.57 9.32 -11.18
N TYR A 139 -7.82 10.57 -10.81
CA TYR A 139 -6.86 11.66 -11.00
C TYR A 139 -5.86 11.69 -9.84
N SER A 140 -4.84 10.83 -9.98
CA SER A 140 -3.73 10.55 -9.06
C SER A 140 -4.06 10.08 -7.65
N VAL A 141 -3.36 9.01 -7.29
CA VAL A 141 -3.28 8.39 -5.96
C VAL A 141 -2.10 8.90 -5.15
N HIS A 142 -1.18 9.64 -5.77
CA HIS A 142 -0.13 10.35 -5.06
C HIS A 142 -0.51 11.82 -4.94
N GLY A 143 -0.67 12.30 -3.71
CA GLY A 143 -1.22 13.64 -3.49
C GLY A 143 -0.34 14.79 -4.00
N ASN A 144 0.92 14.55 -4.36
CA ASN A 144 1.82 15.57 -4.90
C ASN A 144 1.99 15.53 -6.43
N GLU A 145 1.14 14.79 -7.14
CA GLU A 145 1.12 14.72 -8.61
C GLU A 145 -0.06 15.56 -9.15
N ALA A 146 0.01 16.87 -8.92
CA ALA A 146 -1.16 17.74 -8.93
C ALA A 146 -1.72 18.10 -10.31
N SER A 147 -0.99 17.89 -11.40
CA SER A 147 -1.48 18.18 -12.75
C SER A 147 -2.63 17.26 -13.13
N ALA A 148 -2.57 15.99 -12.71
CA ALA A 148 -3.68 15.07 -12.83
C ALA A 148 -4.91 15.62 -12.10
N ILE A 149 -4.77 15.92 -10.81
CA ILE A 149 -5.87 16.40 -9.95
C ILE A 149 -6.53 17.68 -10.51
N ASN A 150 -5.73 18.64 -10.99
CA ASN A 150 -6.27 19.88 -11.55
C ASN A 150 -6.83 19.69 -12.99
N SER A 151 -6.37 18.68 -13.73
CA SER A 151 -6.98 18.31 -15.02
C SER A 151 -8.39 17.71 -14.86
N ALA A 152 -8.70 17.11 -13.71
CA ALA A 152 -10.04 16.61 -13.39
C ALA A 152 -11.11 17.70 -13.45
N ILE A 153 -10.74 18.95 -13.13
CA ILE A 153 -11.61 20.14 -13.21
C ILE A 153 -12.04 20.38 -14.67
N LEU A 154 -11.08 20.32 -15.60
CA LEU A 154 -11.32 20.51 -17.03
C LEU A 154 -12.10 19.34 -17.62
N ALA A 155 -11.78 18.11 -17.23
CA ALA A 155 -12.52 16.91 -17.63
C ALA A 155 -13.98 16.97 -17.19
N ALA A 156 -14.23 17.28 -15.91
CA ALA A 156 -15.58 17.41 -15.37
C ALA A 156 -16.36 18.51 -16.10
N TYR A 157 -15.78 19.71 -16.24
CA TYR A 157 -16.42 20.79 -16.98
C TYR A 157 -16.74 20.39 -18.43
N HIS A 158 -15.76 19.82 -19.14
CA HIS A 158 -15.94 19.46 -20.54
C HIS A 158 -17.06 18.43 -20.73
N PHE A 159 -17.05 17.34 -19.97
CA PHE A 159 -18.05 16.28 -20.15
C PHE A 159 -19.45 16.72 -19.70
N VAL A 160 -19.55 17.67 -18.77
CA VAL A 160 -20.85 18.20 -18.33
C VAL A 160 -21.41 19.24 -19.28
N ALA A 161 -20.56 20.09 -19.87
CA ALA A 161 -20.98 21.28 -20.61
C ALA A 161 -20.90 21.15 -22.14
N ALA A 162 -20.10 20.25 -22.71
CA ALA A 162 -19.95 20.14 -24.16
C ALA A 162 -21.23 19.59 -24.82
N ASN A 163 -21.67 20.21 -25.92
CA ASN A 163 -22.92 19.84 -26.60
C ASN A 163 -22.73 18.69 -27.59
N GLU A 164 -21.57 18.60 -28.23
CA GLU A 164 -21.32 17.67 -29.33
C GLU A 164 -21.15 16.20 -28.90
N ILE A 165 -21.05 15.94 -27.58
CA ILE A 165 -20.92 14.59 -27.01
C ILE A 165 -22.26 14.02 -26.50
N GLU A 166 -23.36 14.74 -26.68
CA GLU A 166 -24.68 14.36 -26.13
C GLU A 166 -25.13 12.96 -26.50
N GLU A 167 -25.01 12.60 -27.78
CA GLU A 167 -25.40 11.28 -28.31
C GLU A 167 -24.46 10.17 -27.80
N ASP A 168 -23.16 10.46 -27.71
CA ASP A 168 -22.17 9.51 -27.18
C ASP A 168 -22.45 9.16 -25.72
N LEU A 169 -22.85 10.15 -24.92
CA LEU A 169 -23.19 9.98 -23.50
C LEU A 169 -24.46 9.14 -23.26
N GLU A 170 -25.28 8.86 -24.29
CA GLU A 170 -26.36 7.86 -24.17
C GLU A 170 -25.79 6.45 -23.97
N ASN A 171 -24.58 6.19 -24.46
CA ASN A 171 -23.94 4.88 -24.46
C ASN A 171 -22.71 4.79 -23.55
N ILE A 172 -22.36 5.87 -22.83
CA ILE A 172 -21.18 5.94 -21.96
C ILE A 172 -21.52 6.61 -20.63
N LEU A 173 -21.01 6.03 -19.54
CA LEU A 173 -20.94 6.67 -18.22
C LEU A 173 -19.47 6.96 -17.92
N ILE A 174 -19.19 8.21 -17.56
CA ILE A 174 -17.86 8.68 -17.17
C ILE A 174 -17.85 8.89 -15.67
N MET A 175 -16.90 8.28 -14.94
CA MET A 175 -16.74 8.45 -13.50
C MET A 175 -15.43 9.14 -13.20
N ILE A 176 -15.49 10.30 -12.54
CA ILE A 176 -14.33 11.14 -12.26
C ILE A 176 -14.10 11.18 -10.75
N ASP A 177 -13.06 10.51 -10.27
CA ASP A 177 -12.51 10.71 -8.93
C ASP A 177 -11.38 11.75 -9.00
N PRO A 178 -11.57 12.96 -8.45
CA PRO A 178 -10.63 14.06 -8.66
C PRO A 178 -9.31 13.89 -7.90
N ALA A 179 -9.27 13.08 -6.84
CA ALA A 179 -8.05 12.77 -6.12
C ALA A 179 -8.24 11.52 -5.26
N LEU A 180 -7.53 10.45 -5.64
CA LEU A 180 -7.59 9.17 -4.92
C LEU A 180 -6.93 9.27 -3.53
N ASN A 181 -6.08 10.29 -3.29
CA ASN A 181 -5.47 10.60 -1.98
C ASN A 181 -5.73 12.05 -1.56
N PRO A 182 -6.93 12.37 -1.04
CA PRO A 182 -7.29 13.72 -0.62
C PRO A 182 -6.41 14.29 0.50
N ASP A 183 -5.97 13.44 1.43
CA ASP A 183 -5.17 13.84 2.59
C ASP A 183 -3.77 14.28 2.15
N GLY A 184 -3.14 13.49 1.27
CA GLY A 184 -1.88 13.84 0.64
C GLY A 184 -1.97 15.09 -0.23
N TYR A 185 -3.03 15.22 -1.05
CA TYR A 185 -3.21 16.38 -1.92
C TYR A 185 -3.43 17.66 -1.15
N SER A 186 -4.25 17.64 -0.09
CA SER A 186 -4.46 18.82 0.76
C SER A 186 -3.16 19.31 1.41
N ARG A 187 -2.27 18.38 1.80
CA ARG A 187 -0.94 18.70 2.33
C ARG A 187 -0.05 19.37 1.27
N TYR A 188 -0.05 18.82 0.05
CA TYR A 188 0.73 19.35 -1.08
C TYR A 188 0.20 20.70 -1.57
N SER A 189 -1.08 20.83 -1.87
CA SER A 189 -1.68 22.05 -2.43
C SER A 189 -1.49 23.23 -1.49
N THR A 190 -1.66 23.00 -0.18
CA THR A 190 -1.35 23.99 0.87
C THR A 190 0.12 24.41 0.84
N TRP A 191 1.04 23.44 0.71
CA TRP A 191 2.47 23.71 0.65
C TRP A 191 2.83 24.60 -0.54
N VAL A 192 2.47 24.17 -1.75
CA VAL A 192 2.84 24.87 -2.99
C VAL A 192 2.18 26.25 -3.04
N ASN A 193 0.88 26.35 -2.72
CA ASN A 193 0.20 27.65 -2.74
C ASN A 193 0.74 28.63 -1.69
N SER A 194 1.12 28.17 -0.50
CA SER A 194 1.66 29.06 0.55
C SER A 194 3.07 29.58 0.25
N HIS A 195 3.80 28.93 -0.65
CA HIS A 195 5.16 29.32 -1.06
C HIS A 195 5.22 29.86 -2.49
N ARG A 196 4.10 29.90 -3.22
CA ARG A 196 4.01 30.46 -4.56
C ARG A 196 4.32 31.95 -4.54
N SER A 197 5.20 32.37 -5.44
CA SER A 197 5.46 33.79 -5.70
C SER A 197 4.51 34.35 -6.77
N TYR A 198 4.18 35.65 -6.74
CA TYR A 198 3.43 36.26 -7.85
C TYR A 198 4.25 36.36 -9.14
N ASN A 199 5.57 36.51 -9.01
CA ASN A 199 6.50 36.30 -10.12
C ASN A 199 7.01 34.86 -10.00
N LEU A 200 6.55 33.96 -10.87
CA LEU A 200 6.94 32.56 -10.78
C LEU A 200 8.44 32.42 -10.99
N ASN A 201 9.05 31.54 -10.20
CA ASN A 201 10.47 31.21 -10.26
C ASN A 201 10.62 29.69 -10.40
N GLY A 202 11.09 29.27 -11.57
CA GLY A 202 11.25 27.87 -11.93
C GLY A 202 12.52 27.20 -11.39
N ASP A 203 13.39 27.91 -10.67
CA ASP A 203 14.56 27.30 -10.05
C ASP A 203 14.14 26.14 -9.14
N LYS A 204 14.67 24.93 -9.40
CA LYS A 204 14.35 23.71 -8.65
C LYS A 204 14.66 23.79 -7.15
N GLU A 205 15.53 24.71 -6.74
CA GLU A 205 15.88 24.93 -5.33
C GLU A 205 14.86 25.86 -4.62
N ASN A 206 13.88 26.39 -5.35
CA ASN A 206 12.81 27.21 -4.79
C ASN A 206 11.99 26.42 -3.75
N ARG A 207 11.61 27.10 -2.66
CA ARG A 207 10.89 26.50 -1.53
C ARG A 207 9.54 25.91 -1.94
N GLU A 208 8.88 26.51 -2.92
CA GLU A 208 7.65 26.00 -3.52
C GLU A 208 7.80 24.55 -4.01
N LEU A 209 8.93 24.24 -4.66
CA LEU A 209 9.20 22.96 -5.32
C LEU A 209 9.90 21.94 -4.40
N SER A 210 10.10 22.30 -3.13
CA SER A 210 10.84 21.52 -2.13
C SER A 210 9.99 21.29 -0.89
N GLU A 211 9.08 20.30 -1.00
CA GLU A 211 8.16 19.89 0.06
C GLU A 211 8.88 19.57 1.38
N ALA A 212 8.28 19.97 2.50
CA ALA A 212 8.72 19.47 3.80
C ALA A 212 8.41 17.97 3.92
N TRP A 213 9.28 17.21 4.59
CA TRP A 213 8.99 15.84 4.99
C TRP A 213 7.67 15.82 5.79
N PRO A 214 6.74 14.88 5.54
CA PRO A 214 6.84 13.68 4.70
C PRO A 214 6.41 13.85 3.23
N GLY A 215 6.14 15.08 2.78
CA GLY A 215 5.59 15.38 1.45
C GLY A 215 4.11 14.97 1.31
N GLY A 216 3.48 15.32 0.20
CA GLY A 216 2.07 15.00 -0.10
C GLY A 216 1.84 13.65 -0.77
N ARG A 217 2.88 12.88 -1.09
CA ARG A 217 2.76 11.62 -1.85
C ARG A 217 1.83 10.60 -1.18
N GLY A 218 2.11 10.25 0.07
CA GLY A 218 1.36 9.23 0.82
C GLY A 218 0.13 9.77 1.55
N ASN A 219 -0.71 8.87 2.06
CA ASN A 219 -1.92 9.23 2.82
C ASN A 219 -1.60 9.79 4.22
N HIS A 220 -2.57 9.77 5.14
CA HIS A 220 -2.38 10.18 6.54
C HIS A 220 -1.21 9.46 7.23
N TYR A 221 -1.17 8.14 7.12
CA TYR A 221 -0.08 7.30 7.64
C TYR A 221 1.11 7.17 6.68
N TRP A 222 1.17 8.01 5.64
CA TRP A 222 2.25 8.06 4.65
C TRP A 222 2.44 6.78 3.83
N PHE A 223 1.38 5.99 3.66
CA PHE A 223 1.42 4.84 2.76
C PHE A 223 1.29 5.28 1.31
N ASP A 224 1.98 4.56 0.43
CA ASP A 224 1.76 4.63 -1.00
C ASP A 224 0.48 3.85 -1.34
N LEU A 225 -0.60 4.58 -1.63
CA LEU A 225 -1.90 3.99 -1.95
C LEU A 225 -1.92 3.34 -3.34
N ASN A 226 -0.93 3.59 -4.22
CA ASN A 226 -0.79 2.85 -5.48
C ASN A 226 -0.10 1.50 -5.28
N ARG A 227 -0.14 0.96 -4.07
CA ARG A 227 0.25 -0.42 -3.72
C ARG A 227 -0.86 -1.14 -2.99
N ASP A 228 -1.97 -0.46 -2.70
CA ASP A 228 -3.03 -0.90 -1.80
C ASP A 228 -4.33 -1.29 -2.54
N TRP A 229 -4.29 -1.41 -3.87
CA TRP A 229 -5.44 -1.87 -4.66
C TRP A 229 -5.80 -3.33 -4.40
N LEU A 230 -4.79 -4.19 -4.29
CA LEU A 230 -4.94 -5.60 -3.90
C LEU A 230 -4.99 -5.77 -2.38
N LEU A 231 -4.31 -4.89 -1.64
CA LEU A 231 -4.12 -5.06 -0.20
C LEU A 231 -5.29 -4.49 0.60
N VAL A 232 -5.90 -3.40 0.14
CA VAL A 232 -7.13 -2.80 0.67
C VAL A 232 -7.08 -2.55 2.18
N GLN A 233 -5.91 -2.16 2.69
CA GLN A 233 -5.68 -1.95 4.12
C GLN A 233 -6.14 -0.57 4.59
N HIS A 234 -6.22 0.40 3.68
CA HIS A 234 -6.57 1.77 4.01
C HIS A 234 -8.01 2.10 3.60
N PRO A 235 -8.71 2.97 4.36
CA PRO A 235 -10.08 3.38 4.04
C PRO A 235 -10.17 3.99 2.64
N GLU A 236 -9.14 4.72 2.19
CA GLU A 236 -9.11 5.29 0.84
C GLU A 236 -9.17 4.23 -0.27
N SER A 237 -8.59 3.05 -0.02
CA SER A 237 -8.61 1.91 -0.94
C SER A 237 -9.88 1.08 -0.77
N GLN A 238 -10.36 0.91 0.47
CA GLN A 238 -11.64 0.23 0.74
C GLN A 238 -12.80 0.92 0.02
N ASN A 239 -12.88 2.25 0.11
CA ASN A 239 -13.92 3.03 -0.55
C ASN A 239 -13.85 2.86 -2.07
N ARG A 240 -12.66 3.01 -2.68
CA ARG A 240 -12.50 2.93 -4.15
C ARG A 240 -12.73 1.52 -4.68
N VAL A 241 -12.23 0.48 -3.99
CA VAL A 241 -12.40 -0.90 -4.43
C VAL A 241 -13.85 -1.30 -4.32
N LYS A 242 -14.56 -0.90 -3.24
CA LYS A 242 -16.01 -1.08 -3.16
C LYS A 242 -16.72 -0.43 -4.35
N HIS A 243 -16.42 0.83 -4.67
CA HIS A 243 -17.01 1.53 -5.82
C HIS A 243 -16.66 0.85 -7.16
N PHE A 244 -15.42 0.39 -7.33
CA PHE A 244 -14.98 -0.37 -8.50
C PHE A 244 -15.77 -1.68 -8.66
N GLN A 245 -15.92 -2.46 -7.59
CA GLN A 245 -16.67 -3.72 -7.60
C GLN A 245 -18.16 -3.51 -7.88
N ASP A 246 -18.69 -2.38 -7.42
CA ASP A 246 -20.08 -1.99 -7.60
C ASP A 246 -20.42 -1.65 -9.05
N TRP A 247 -19.50 -0.99 -9.75
CA TRP A 247 -19.73 -0.45 -11.10
C TRP A 247 -19.11 -1.27 -12.23
N LEU A 248 -18.04 -2.02 -11.96
CA LEU A 248 -17.29 -2.80 -12.92
C LEU A 248 -16.76 -1.98 -14.13
N PRO A 249 -15.76 -1.10 -13.89
CA PRO A 249 -14.82 -0.56 -14.85
C PRO A 249 -14.72 -1.17 -16.22
N ASN A 250 -15.21 -0.63 -17.34
CA ASN A 250 -14.71 -1.17 -18.62
C ASN A 250 -13.29 -0.68 -18.88
N ILE A 251 -13.06 0.60 -18.66
CA ILE A 251 -11.75 1.26 -18.74
C ILE A 251 -11.50 1.96 -17.41
N TYR A 252 -10.30 1.83 -16.85
CA TYR A 252 -9.86 2.57 -15.67
C TYR A 252 -8.58 3.36 -15.99
N LEU A 253 -8.66 4.68 -15.91
CA LEU A 253 -7.55 5.60 -16.19
C LEU A 253 -6.85 5.98 -14.89
N ASP A 254 -5.57 5.63 -14.76
CA ASP A 254 -4.73 5.86 -13.58
C ASP A 254 -3.70 6.95 -13.89
N TYR A 255 -3.99 8.19 -13.48
CA TYR A 255 -3.19 9.36 -13.83
C TYR A 255 -2.08 9.64 -12.81
N HIS A 256 -0.86 9.83 -13.29
CA HIS A 256 0.34 10.00 -12.47
C HIS A 256 1.31 11.05 -13.02
N GLU A 257 2.37 11.31 -12.25
CA GLU A 257 3.52 12.12 -12.68
C GLU A 257 4.89 11.46 -12.39
N MET A 258 5.86 11.79 -13.24
CA MET A 258 7.27 11.44 -13.14
C MET A 258 8.13 12.67 -12.81
N GLY A 259 9.45 12.46 -12.72
CA GLY A 259 10.41 13.55 -12.61
C GLY A 259 10.27 14.60 -13.72
N THR A 260 10.61 15.85 -13.40
CA THR A 260 10.43 17.02 -14.28
C THR A 260 11.13 16.91 -15.63
N ASN A 261 12.27 16.22 -15.69
CA ASN A 261 13.01 16.02 -16.95
C ASN A 261 12.54 14.78 -17.73
N SER A 262 11.41 14.17 -17.36
CA SER A 262 10.74 13.17 -18.19
C SER A 262 9.93 13.83 -19.30
N THR A 263 9.34 13.02 -20.17
CA THR A 263 8.30 13.43 -21.13
C THR A 263 6.93 12.95 -20.64
N TYR A 264 6.02 12.54 -21.53
CA TYR A 264 4.81 11.82 -21.19
C TYR A 264 4.96 10.30 -21.40
N PHE A 265 4.27 9.47 -20.62
CA PHE A 265 4.13 8.03 -20.87
C PHE A 265 2.66 7.60 -20.77
N PHE A 266 2.27 6.63 -21.60
CA PHE A 266 1.00 5.91 -21.47
C PHE A 266 1.19 4.42 -21.78
N GLN A 267 0.38 3.59 -21.13
CA GLN A 267 0.35 2.14 -21.36
C GLN A 267 0.03 1.79 -22.83
N PRO A 268 0.54 0.65 -23.35
CA PRO A 268 1.10 -0.51 -22.62
C PRO A 268 2.49 -0.31 -21.99
N GLY A 269 2.76 -1.05 -20.91
CA GLY A 269 4.08 -1.16 -20.28
C GLY A 269 5.06 -2.03 -21.07
N ILE A 270 6.19 -2.39 -20.45
CA ILE A 270 7.23 -3.24 -21.09
C ILE A 270 6.68 -4.66 -21.34
N PRO A 271 6.54 -5.13 -22.59
CA PRO A 271 5.82 -6.37 -22.90
C PRO A 271 6.43 -7.66 -22.32
N SER A 272 7.69 -7.65 -21.91
CA SER A 272 8.33 -8.82 -21.26
C SER A 272 7.99 -8.93 -19.77
N ARG A 273 7.27 -7.96 -19.20
CA ARG A 273 7.03 -7.82 -17.77
C ARG A 273 5.53 -7.78 -17.42
N ASP A 274 4.70 -8.30 -18.31
CA ASP A 274 3.27 -8.45 -18.05
C ASP A 274 3.04 -9.65 -17.14
N HIS A 275 2.07 -9.58 -16.24
CA HIS A 275 1.71 -10.73 -15.45
C HIS A 275 1.07 -11.83 -16.32
N PRO A 276 1.46 -13.12 -16.20
CA PRO A 276 0.87 -14.18 -17.04
C PRO A 276 -0.61 -14.48 -16.80
N LEU A 277 -1.21 -13.90 -15.75
CA LEU A 277 -2.66 -13.96 -15.52
C LEU A 277 -3.43 -12.85 -16.25
N THR A 278 -2.72 -11.86 -16.84
CA THR A 278 -3.33 -10.83 -17.68
C THR A 278 -3.63 -11.41 -19.06
N PRO A 279 -4.90 -11.39 -19.53
CA PRO A 279 -5.25 -11.92 -20.84
C PRO A 279 -4.57 -11.17 -21.99
N LYS A 280 -4.11 -11.89 -23.02
CA LYS A 280 -3.53 -11.26 -24.23
C LYS A 280 -4.45 -10.26 -24.93
N LYS A 281 -5.78 -10.51 -24.87
CA LYS A 281 -6.77 -9.61 -25.47
C LYS A 281 -6.84 -8.26 -24.74
N ASN A 282 -6.55 -8.21 -23.43
CA ASN A 282 -6.42 -6.97 -22.69
C ASN A 282 -5.29 -6.12 -23.31
N ILE A 283 -4.08 -6.68 -23.40
CA ILE A 283 -2.89 -6.02 -23.97
C ILE A 283 -3.15 -5.53 -25.41
N GLU A 284 -3.84 -6.33 -26.22
CA GLU A 284 -4.24 -5.94 -27.60
C GLU A 284 -5.16 -4.71 -27.62
N LEU A 285 -6.14 -4.64 -26.71
CA LEU A 285 -7.04 -3.49 -26.61
C LEU A 285 -6.30 -2.26 -26.09
N THR A 286 -5.42 -2.41 -25.10
CA THR A 286 -4.55 -1.34 -24.59
C THR A 286 -3.66 -0.76 -25.70
N ASP A 287 -3.05 -1.61 -26.55
CA ASP A 287 -2.27 -1.16 -27.73
C ASP A 287 -3.10 -0.34 -28.73
N ARG A 288 -4.37 -0.67 -28.89
CA ARG A 288 -5.28 0.07 -29.78
C ARG A 288 -5.66 1.41 -29.17
N ILE A 289 -5.98 1.45 -27.89
CA ILE A 289 -6.31 2.70 -27.17
C ILE A 289 -5.10 3.65 -27.17
N ALA A 290 -3.89 3.13 -27.03
CA ALA A 290 -2.64 3.90 -27.09
C ALA A 290 -2.47 4.73 -28.37
N LYS A 291 -3.07 4.32 -29.50
CA LYS A 291 -3.04 5.08 -30.76
C LYS A 291 -3.86 6.37 -30.70
N TYR A 292 -4.92 6.40 -29.87
CA TYR A 292 -5.71 7.61 -29.63
C TYR A 292 -4.91 8.60 -28.78
N HIS A 293 -4.20 8.11 -27.75
CA HIS A 293 -3.32 8.95 -26.92
C HIS A 293 -2.18 9.56 -27.73
N ALA A 294 -1.51 8.74 -28.54
CA ALA A 294 -0.47 9.19 -29.46
C ALA A 294 -0.97 10.34 -30.35
N LYS A 295 -2.10 10.14 -31.04
CA LYS A 295 -2.71 11.16 -31.90
C LYS A 295 -3.03 12.45 -31.12
N ALA A 296 -3.62 12.34 -29.93
CA ALA A 296 -4.00 13.51 -29.14
C ALA A 296 -2.79 14.32 -28.63
N LEU A 297 -1.69 13.66 -28.30
CA LEU A 297 -0.45 14.31 -27.87
C LEU A 297 0.33 14.88 -29.07
N ASP A 298 0.31 14.20 -30.23
CA ASP A 298 0.85 14.71 -31.49
C ASP A 298 0.20 16.04 -31.89
N GLU A 299 -1.14 16.15 -31.77
CA GLU A 299 -1.91 17.34 -32.12
C GLU A 299 -1.50 18.59 -31.31
N ILE A 300 -0.95 18.41 -30.11
CA ILE A 300 -0.48 19.50 -29.24
C ILE A 300 1.05 19.60 -29.17
N GLY A 301 1.77 18.72 -29.86
CA GLY A 301 3.23 18.70 -29.92
C GLY A 301 3.92 18.20 -28.63
N SER A 302 3.25 17.39 -27.83
CA SER A 302 3.80 16.84 -26.59
C SER A 302 4.60 15.57 -26.85
N LEU A 303 5.82 15.50 -26.30
CA LEU A 303 6.67 14.31 -26.42
C LEU A 303 6.14 13.19 -25.52
N TYR A 304 6.12 11.97 -26.05
CA TYR A 304 5.65 10.79 -25.31
C TYR A 304 6.43 9.52 -25.67
N HIS A 305 6.27 8.48 -24.85
CA HIS A 305 6.73 7.13 -25.12
C HIS A 305 5.76 6.08 -24.54
N THR A 306 5.86 4.84 -25.01
CA THR A 306 5.06 3.69 -24.56
C THR A 306 5.86 2.41 -24.76
N LYS A 307 5.54 1.31 -24.06
CA LYS A 307 6.22 0.00 -24.15
C LYS A 307 7.69 -0.08 -23.69
N GLU A 308 8.23 1.03 -23.21
CA GLU A 308 9.66 1.15 -22.88
C GLU A 308 9.91 1.36 -21.38
N SER A 309 8.85 1.66 -20.60
CA SER A 309 8.91 1.96 -19.17
C SER A 309 7.77 1.27 -18.43
N PHE A 310 7.96 1.09 -17.11
CA PHE A 310 7.04 0.43 -16.18
C PHE A 310 6.73 -1.03 -16.51
N ASP A 311 6.27 -1.80 -15.53
CA ASP A 311 5.79 -3.17 -15.74
C ASP A 311 4.30 -3.29 -15.42
N GLU A 312 3.70 -4.38 -15.89
CA GLU A 312 2.30 -4.75 -15.64
C GLU A 312 2.25 -6.05 -14.80
N TYR A 313 3.21 -6.18 -13.87
CA TYR A 313 3.43 -7.42 -13.14
C TYR A 313 2.62 -7.50 -11.83
N TYR A 314 2.71 -6.48 -10.98
CA TYR A 314 2.05 -6.52 -9.66
C TYR A 314 0.63 -5.98 -9.74
N PHE A 315 -0.37 -6.76 -9.31
CA PHE A 315 -1.80 -6.36 -9.27
C PHE A 315 -2.18 -5.40 -8.14
N GLY A 316 -1.20 -4.77 -7.48
CA GLY A 316 -1.47 -3.73 -6.47
C GLY A 316 -1.56 -2.31 -7.03
N TYR A 317 -1.43 -2.12 -8.36
CA TYR A 317 -1.51 -0.82 -9.01
C TYR A 317 -2.90 -0.54 -9.56
N GLY A 318 -3.25 0.75 -9.68
CA GLY A 318 -4.48 1.18 -10.35
C GLY A 318 -4.51 0.84 -11.83
N SER A 319 -3.34 0.63 -12.44
CA SER A 319 -3.22 0.24 -13.85
C SER A 319 -3.25 -1.26 -14.13
N THR A 320 -3.08 -2.12 -13.12
CA THR A 320 -3.02 -3.59 -13.31
C THR A 320 -4.11 -4.34 -12.54
N TYR A 321 -4.55 -3.82 -11.39
CA TYR A 321 -5.71 -4.39 -10.66
C TYR A 321 -6.98 -4.48 -11.54
N PRO A 322 -7.30 -3.50 -12.40
CA PRO A 322 -8.42 -3.62 -13.33
C PRO A 322 -8.26 -4.78 -14.32
N ASP A 323 -7.04 -5.05 -14.81
CA ASP A 323 -6.79 -6.04 -15.85
C ASP A 323 -7.14 -7.47 -15.40
N ILE A 324 -6.82 -7.82 -14.15
CA ILE A 324 -7.18 -9.12 -13.54
C ILE A 324 -8.67 -9.22 -13.18
N GLN A 325 -9.45 -8.18 -13.46
CA GLN A 325 -10.90 -8.14 -13.29
C GLN A 325 -11.65 -8.02 -14.63
N GLY A 326 -10.96 -8.14 -15.77
CA GLY A 326 -11.58 -8.03 -17.10
C GLY A 326 -11.88 -6.59 -17.54
N SER A 327 -11.33 -5.61 -16.82
CA SER A 327 -11.27 -4.21 -17.21
C SER A 327 -9.99 -3.95 -18.00
N ILE A 328 -9.84 -2.75 -18.57
CA ILE A 328 -8.59 -2.26 -19.16
C ILE A 328 -8.05 -1.13 -18.28
N GLY A 329 -6.94 -1.36 -17.59
CA GLY A 329 -6.20 -0.32 -16.87
C GLY A 329 -5.30 0.47 -17.82
N ILE A 330 -5.19 1.78 -17.61
CA ILE A 330 -4.28 2.66 -18.36
C ILE A 330 -3.52 3.59 -17.41
N LEU A 331 -2.23 3.34 -17.22
CA LEU A 331 -1.29 4.23 -16.55
C LEU A 331 -0.92 5.39 -17.47
N PHE A 332 -1.03 6.61 -16.96
CA PHE A 332 -0.49 7.83 -17.57
C PHE A 332 0.53 8.46 -16.65
N GLU A 333 1.67 8.87 -17.19
CA GLU A 333 2.78 9.39 -16.41
C GLU A 333 3.30 10.68 -17.04
N GLN A 334 3.02 11.82 -16.41
CA GLN A 334 3.34 13.17 -16.89
C GLN A 334 4.63 13.70 -16.25
N ALA A 335 5.52 14.37 -16.99
CA ALA A 335 6.60 15.14 -16.38
C ALA A 335 6.06 16.15 -15.33
N SER A 336 6.53 16.07 -14.09
CA SER A 336 6.01 16.90 -13.01
C SER A 336 6.54 18.33 -13.06
N SER A 337 5.65 19.32 -13.04
CA SER A 337 6.02 20.70 -12.77
C SER A 337 6.30 20.96 -11.29
N ARG A 338 5.99 20.00 -10.39
CA ARG A 338 6.08 20.03 -8.91
C ARG A 338 5.40 21.20 -8.18
N GLY A 339 4.90 22.16 -8.94
CA GLY A 339 4.30 23.42 -8.52
C GLY A 339 3.85 24.16 -9.77
N HIS A 340 3.96 25.49 -9.78
CA HIS A 340 3.39 26.31 -10.86
C HIS A 340 4.31 26.47 -12.07
N LEU A 341 5.63 26.44 -11.87
CA LEU A 341 6.64 26.52 -12.91
C LEU A 341 7.93 25.85 -12.43
N GLN A 342 8.55 25.03 -13.27
CA GLN A 342 9.90 24.51 -13.00
C GLN A 342 10.78 24.52 -14.26
N GLU A 343 12.06 24.80 -14.09
CA GLU A 343 13.08 24.65 -15.13
C GLU A 343 13.28 23.15 -15.44
N SER A 344 13.37 22.81 -16.72
CA SER A 344 13.64 21.45 -17.19
C SER A 344 14.64 21.44 -18.35
N ASP A 345 15.18 20.26 -18.65
CA ASP A 345 16.10 20.06 -19.78
C ASP A 345 15.45 20.37 -21.14
N TYR A 346 14.12 20.34 -21.22
CA TYR A 346 13.33 20.66 -22.43
C TYR A 346 12.83 22.13 -22.46
N GLY A 347 13.30 22.95 -21.52
CA GLY A 347 12.83 24.32 -21.30
C GLY A 347 11.88 24.45 -20.10
N PRO A 348 11.34 25.64 -19.85
CA PRO A 348 10.41 25.86 -18.73
C PRO A 348 9.18 24.96 -18.84
N LEU A 349 8.84 24.27 -17.75
CA LEU A 349 7.69 23.37 -17.63
C LEU A 349 6.60 24.02 -16.77
N PRO A 350 5.65 24.76 -17.36
CA PRO A 350 4.56 25.39 -16.62
C PRO A 350 3.48 24.38 -16.24
N PHE A 351 2.82 24.61 -15.11
CA PHE A 351 1.74 23.75 -14.62
C PHE A 351 0.56 23.63 -15.59
N SER A 352 0.28 24.69 -16.35
CA SER A 352 -0.73 24.66 -17.39
C SER A 352 -0.44 23.67 -18.51
N PHE A 353 0.84 23.46 -18.87
CA PHE A 353 1.23 22.47 -19.87
C PHE A 353 1.00 21.05 -19.36
N THR A 354 1.40 20.75 -18.12
CA THR A 354 1.23 19.42 -17.54
C THR A 354 -0.25 19.06 -17.38
N ILE A 355 -1.09 20.01 -16.93
CA ILE A 355 -2.55 19.86 -16.88
C ILE A 355 -3.15 19.58 -18.27
N ARG A 356 -2.68 20.28 -19.31
CA ARG A 356 -3.21 20.13 -20.67
C ARG A 356 -2.99 18.73 -21.22
N ASN A 357 -1.83 18.13 -20.99
CA ASN A 357 -1.53 16.78 -21.47
C ASN A 357 -2.45 15.75 -20.80
N GLN A 358 -2.59 15.81 -19.47
CA GLN A 358 -3.48 14.91 -18.72
C GLN A 358 -4.92 15.00 -19.23
N PHE A 359 -5.46 16.23 -19.35
CA PHE A 359 -6.81 16.47 -19.88
C PHE A 359 -6.96 15.95 -21.32
N ARG A 360 -5.95 16.15 -22.17
CA ARG A 360 -5.96 15.66 -23.55
C ARG A 360 -6.03 14.14 -23.62
N THR A 361 -5.33 13.44 -22.74
CA THR A 361 -5.47 11.99 -22.67
C THR A 361 -6.84 11.53 -22.18
N SER A 362 -7.50 12.28 -21.29
CA SER A 362 -8.89 12.01 -20.91
C SER A 362 -9.86 12.06 -22.09
N LEU A 363 -9.70 13.06 -22.98
CA LEU A 363 -10.49 13.17 -24.20
C LEU A 363 -10.22 12.01 -25.17
N SER A 364 -8.95 11.65 -25.35
CA SER A 364 -8.60 10.54 -26.26
C SER A 364 -9.04 9.17 -25.74
N SER A 365 -9.09 8.97 -24.41
CA SER A 365 -9.70 7.78 -23.81
C SER A 365 -11.20 7.73 -24.07
N PHE A 366 -11.88 8.88 -24.03
CA PHE A 366 -13.30 8.97 -24.38
C PHE A 366 -13.54 8.64 -25.85
N ASP A 367 -12.74 9.19 -26.77
CA ASP A 367 -12.83 8.87 -28.20
C ASP A 367 -12.63 7.36 -28.45
N ALA A 368 -11.66 6.74 -27.78
CA ALA A 368 -11.45 5.29 -27.86
C ALA A 368 -12.64 4.50 -27.27
N ALA A 369 -13.20 4.96 -26.15
CA ALA A 369 -14.36 4.35 -25.51
C ALA A 369 -15.62 4.39 -26.41
N VAL A 370 -15.85 5.48 -27.12
CA VAL A 370 -16.93 5.61 -28.11
C VAL A 370 -16.73 4.63 -29.26
N GLU A 371 -15.57 4.66 -29.91
CA GLU A 371 -15.31 3.87 -31.11
C GLU A 371 -15.20 2.36 -30.84
N MET A 372 -14.72 1.96 -29.66
CA MET A 372 -14.45 0.57 -29.30
C MET A 372 -15.50 -0.02 -28.33
N ARG A 373 -16.60 0.69 -28.07
CA ARG A 373 -17.57 0.39 -27.01
C ARG A 373 -18.02 -1.06 -26.95
N GLU A 374 -18.64 -1.55 -28.03
CA GLU A 374 -19.23 -2.89 -28.07
C GLU A 374 -18.18 -3.98 -27.82
N GLU A 375 -16.97 -3.79 -28.36
CA GLU A 375 -15.87 -4.74 -28.22
C GLU A 375 -15.35 -4.79 -26.78
N ILE A 376 -15.19 -3.63 -26.13
CA ILE A 376 -14.70 -3.56 -24.75
C ILE A 376 -15.74 -4.11 -23.76
N VAL A 377 -17.04 -3.82 -23.96
CA VAL A 377 -18.11 -4.40 -23.13
C VAL A 377 -18.15 -5.92 -23.30
N LYS A 378 -18.02 -6.41 -24.55
CA LYS A 378 -17.96 -7.84 -24.83
C LYS A 378 -16.73 -8.51 -24.22
N PHE A 379 -15.56 -7.86 -24.28
CA PHE A 379 -14.31 -8.39 -23.73
C PHE A 379 -14.45 -8.73 -22.23
N MET A 380 -15.04 -7.85 -21.44
CA MET A 380 -15.25 -8.10 -20.01
C MET A 380 -16.12 -9.35 -19.75
N HIS A 381 -17.21 -9.52 -20.52
CA HIS A 381 -18.06 -10.71 -20.38
C HIS A 381 -17.31 -11.98 -20.81
N ASP A 382 -16.58 -11.92 -21.92
CA ASP A 382 -15.76 -13.04 -22.40
C ASP A 382 -14.68 -13.42 -21.38
N TYR A 383 -14.08 -12.44 -20.69
CA TYR A 383 -13.12 -12.67 -19.62
C TYR A 383 -13.70 -13.50 -18.47
N TYR A 384 -14.88 -13.13 -17.97
CA TYR A 384 -15.53 -13.87 -16.88
C TYR A 384 -16.03 -15.25 -17.33
N LYS A 385 -16.46 -15.40 -18.59
CA LYS A 385 -16.76 -16.70 -19.19
C LYS A 385 -15.56 -17.63 -19.19
N GLU A 386 -14.41 -17.15 -19.65
CA GLU A 386 -13.19 -17.97 -19.66
C GLU A 386 -12.71 -18.25 -18.23
N SER A 387 -12.79 -17.27 -17.32
CA SER A 387 -12.44 -17.45 -15.90
C SER A 387 -13.23 -18.58 -15.23
N ILE A 388 -14.55 -18.66 -15.46
CA ILE A 388 -15.38 -19.75 -14.91
C ILE A 388 -15.07 -21.09 -15.60
N ARG A 389 -14.77 -21.07 -16.90
CA ARG A 389 -14.37 -22.27 -17.64
C ARG A 389 -13.05 -22.83 -17.11
N GLU A 390 -12.04 -21.98 -16.93
CA GLU A 390 -10.76 -22.34 -16.35
C GLU A 390 -10.93 -22.89 -14.94
N ALA A 391 -11.68 -22.20 -14.07
CA ALA A 391 -11.99 -22.68 -12.72
C ALA A 391 -12.68 -24.06 -12.70
N SER A 392 -13.55 -24.33 -13.68
CA SER A 392 -14.23 -25.63 -13.81
C SER A 392 -13.30 -26.75 -14.29
N SER A 393 -12.20 -26.40 -14.96
CA SER A 393 -11.19 -27.34 -15.44
C SER A 393 -9.99 -27.51 -14.49
N ASP A 394 -9.83 -26.62 -13.53
CA ASP A 394 -8.74 -26.63 -12.56
C ASP A 394 -8.84 -27.87 -11.65
N SER A 395 -7.73 -28.58 -11.46
CA SER A 395 -7.68 -29.70 -10.52
C SER A 395 -7.89 -29.26 -9.06
N ASN A 396 -7.52 -28.02 -8.76
CA ASN A 396 -7.82 -27.34 -7.52
C ASN A 396 -9.18 -26.67 -7.65
N GLN A 397 -9.98 -26.72 -6.59
CA GLN A 397 -11.37 -26.24 -6.59
C GLN A 397 -11.62 -25.19 -5.50
N ALA A 398 -10.76 -25.12 -4.49
CA ALA A 398 -10.76 -24.09 -3.46
C ALA A 398 -9.36 -23.95 -2.86
N TYR A 399 -9.13 -22.85 -2.14
CA TYR A 399 -8.06 -22.74 -1.16
C TYR A 399 -8.65 -22.81 0.24
N ILE A 400 -7.98 -23.51 1.16
CA ILE A 400 -8.20 -23.40 2.59
C ILE A 400 -6.99 -22.74 3.23
N PHE A 401 -7.23 -21.86 4.20
CA PHE A 401 -6.16 -21.27 5.00
C PHE A 401 -6.61 -21.09 6.45
N GLY A 402 -5.64 -21.05 7.36
CA GLY A 402 -5.93 -20.84 8.77
C GLY A 402 -4.68 -20.82 9.65
N SER A 403 -4.92 -20.63 10.93
CA SER A 403 -3.91 -20.64 11.96
C SER A 403 -4.35 -21.57 13.07
N LYS A 404 -3.39 -22.32 13.62
CA LYS A 404 -3.65 -23.16 14.80
C LYS A 404 -3.96 -22.30 16.04
N ASP A 405 -3.24 -21.19 16.19
CA ASP A 405 -3.14 -20.48 17.47
C ASP A 405 -3.67 -19.05 17.44
N ASP A 406 -4.06 -18.52 16.28
CA ASP A 406 -4.40 -17.09 16.11
C ASP A 406 -5.59 -16.89 15.16
N ALA A 407 -6.77 -16.58 15.70
CA ALA A 407 -7.97 -16.37 14.91
C ALA A 407 -7.94 -15.06 14.10
N ALA A 408 -7.30 -14.02 14.63
CA ALA A 408 -7.34 -12.67 14.08
C ALA A 408 -6.57 -12.58 12.76
N ARG A 409 -5.39 -13.21 12.65
CA ARG A 409 -4.64 -13.22 11.38
C ARG A 409 -5.43 -13.92 10.27
N SER A 410 -6.05 -15.07 10.56
CA SER A 410 -6.91 -15.75 9.59
C SER A 410 -8.10 -14.87 9.19
N PHE A 411 -8.75 -14.22 10.16
CA PHE A 411 -9.87 -13.33 9.87
C PHE A 411 -9.45 -12.15 8.99
N HIS A 412 -8.33 -11.48 9.24
CA HIS A 412 -7.91 -10.33 8.45
C HIS A 412 -7.55 -10.69 7.00
N LEU A 413 -7.04 -11.90 6.73
CA LEU A 413 -6.89 -12.35 5.34
C LEU A 413 -8.27 -12.59 4.69
N ALA A 414 -9.21 -13.20 5.42
CA ALA A 414 -10.57 -13.40 4.93
C ALA A 414 -11.30 -12.06 4.66
N GLU A 415 -11.17 -11.10 5.57
CA GLU A 415 -11.69 -9.73 5.47
C GLU A 415 -11.13 -9.02 4.24
N MET A 416 -9.81 -9.09 4.01
CA MET A 416 -9.17 -8.54 2.82
C MET A 416 -9.75 -9.15 1.52
N ILE A 417 -9.90 -10.48 1.48
CA ILE A 417 -10.45 -11.17 0.31
C ILE A 417 -11.91 -10.75 0.04
N LEU A 418 -12.73 -10.61 1.08
CA LEU A 418 -14.13 -10.17 0.98
C LEU A 418 -14.28 -8.77 0.35
N GLN A 419 -13.30 -7.88 0.53
CA GLN A 419 -13.33 -6.53 -0.06
C GLN A 419 -13.35 -6.57 -1.60
N HIS A 420 -12.87 -7.65 -2.20
CA HIS A 420 -12.84 -7.83 -3.66
C HIS A 420 -14.08 -8.51 -4.25
N ASP A 421 -15.17 -8.60 -3.48
CA ASP A 421 -16.41 -9.29 -3.88
C ASP A 421 -16.20 -10.80 -4.15
N ILE A 422 -15.21 -11.39 -3.46
CA ILE A 422 -14.92 -12.83 -3.47
C ILE A 422 -15.67 -13.47 -2.30
N GLU A 423 -16.37 -14.57 -2.55
CA GLU A 423 -17.01 -15.34 -1.49
C GLU A 423 -15.99 -16.13 -0.67
N VAL A 424 -16.10 -16.00 0.65
CA VAL A 424 -15.29 -16.71 1.65
C VAL A 424 -16.23 -17.46 2.58
N PHE A 425 -15.80 -18.63 3.06
CA PHE A 425 -16.60 -19.50 3.90
C PHE A 425 -15.87 -19.87 5.19
N LYS A 426 -16.57 -19.80 6.32
CA LYS A 426 -16.11 -20.31 7.62
C LYS A 426 -16.43 -21.80 7.75
N LEU A 427 -15.54 -22.53 8.41
CA LEU A 427 -15.76 -23.93 8.77
C LEU A 427 -16.79 -24.05 9.91
N ASN A 428 -17.64 -25.06 9.87
CA ASN A 428 -18.58 -25.37 10.96
C ASN A 428 -18.05 -26.43 11.93
N GLU A 429 -16.99 -27.15 11.54
CA GLU A 429 -16.32 -28.17 12.33
C GLU A 429 -14.82 -28.21 12.03
N ASP A 430 -14.03 -28.77 12.94
CA ASP A 430 -12.59 -28.94 12.75
C ASP A 430 -12.34 -30.03 11.71
N ILE A 431 -11.38 -29.79 10.80
CA ILE A 431 -11.00 -30.74 9.76
C ILE A 431 -9.49 -30.90 9.69
N THR A 432 -9.03 -32.10 9.33
CA THR A 432 -7.61 -32.37 9.08
C THR A 432 -7.42 -32.76 7.62
N ILE A 433 -6.56 -32.03 6.89
CA ILE A 433 -6.27 -32.29 5.48
C ILE A 433 -4.76 -32.46 5.33
N ASN A 434 -4.32 -33.61 4.79
CA ASN A 434 -2.89 -33.95 4.63
C ASN A 434 -2.04 -33.68 5.89
N SER A 435 -2.54 -34.07 7.06
CA SER A 435 -1.90 -33.88 8.37
C SER A 435 -1.76 -32.42 8.84
N VAL A 436 -2.49 -31.49 8.22
CA VAL A 436 -2.65 -30.11 8.68
C VAL A 436 -4.04 -29.97 9.29
N ASP A 437 -4.11 -29.50 10.53
CA ASP A 437 -5.35 -29.27 11.27
C ASP A 437 -5.87 -27.86 10.99
N PHE A 438 -7.13 -27.76 10.59
CA PHE A 438 -7.87 -26.52 10.39
C PHE A 438 -9.05 -26.46 11.37
N HIS A 439 -8.95 -25.56 12.34
CA HIS A 439 -9.98 -25.38 13.36
C HIS A 439 -11.09 -24.45 12.89
N LYS A 440 -12.33 -24.74 13.30
CA LYS A 440 -13.54 -24.08 12.79
C LYS A 440 -13.56 -22.55 12.99
N GLU A 441 -13.00 -22.08 14.09
CA GLU A 441 -12.99 -20.66 14.47
C GLU A 441 -11.78 -19.88 13.94
N LYS A 442 -10.86 -20.56 13.25
CA LYS A 442 -9.54 -20.02 12.87
C LYS A 442 -9.16 -20.29 11.41
N SER A 443 -10.08 -20.83 10.62
CA SER A 443 -9.81 -21.25 9.24
C SER A 443 -10.97 -20.93 8.30
N TYR A 444 -10.63 -20.66 7.06
CA TYR A 444 -11.56 -20.22 6.02
C TYR A 444 -11.29 -20.94 4.69
N ILE A 445 -12.33 -21.06 3.87
CA ILE A 445 -12.28 -21.64 2.53
C ILE A 445 -12.67 -20.58 1.50
N VAL A 446 -11.93 -20.52 0.40
CA VAL A 446 -12.19 -19.66 -0.76
C VAL A 446 -12.37 -20.55 -2.00
N PRO A 447 -13.61 -20.77 -2.47
CA PRO A 447 -13.86 -21.53 -3.69
C PRO A 447 -13.27 -20.83 -4.92
N LEU A 448 -12.71 -21.60 -5.85
CA LEU A 448 -12.15 -21.06 -7.10
C LEU A 448 -13.21 -20.76 -8.16
N LYS A 449 -14.33 -21.49 -8.15
CA LYS A 449 -15.41 -21.36 -9.14
C LYS A 449 -16.30 -20.14 -8.86
N GLN A 450 -15.72 -18.96 -9.08
CA GLN A 450 -16.34 -17.65 -8.95
C GLN A 450 -15.84 -16.74 -10.08
N ALA A 451 -16.51 -15.61 -10.34
CA ALA A 451 -16.11 -14.70 -11.42
C ALA A 451 -14.66 -14.20 -11.27
N GLN A 452 -14.19 -14.06 -10.03
CA GLN A 452 -12.88 -13.57 -9.65
C GLN A 452 -11.78 -14.65 -9.62
N TYR A 453 -11.97 -15.79 -10.30
CA TYR A 453 -11.02 -16.93 -10.33
C TYR A 453 -9.54 -16.51 -10.44
N ASN A 454 -9.20 -15.65 -11.41
CA ASN A 454 -7.82 -15.22 -11.63
C ASN A 454 -7.29 -14.36 -10.47
N LEU A 455 -8.10 -13.46 -9.91
CA LEU A 455 -7.69 -12.67 -8.74
C LEU A 455 -7.46 -13.57 -7.52
N ILE A 456 -8.31 -14.58 -7.31
CA ILE A 456 -8.10 -15.57 -6.24
C ILE A 456 -6.77 -16.28 -6.47
N ARG A 457 -6.46 -16.71 -7.70
CA ARG A 457 -5.15 -17.30 -7.99
C ARG A 457 -3.99 -16.36 -7.67
N ALA A 458 -4.08 -15.08 -8.04
CA ALA A 458 -3.03 -14.09 -7.74
C ALA A 458 -2.82 -13.86 -6.24
N ILE A 459 -3.87 -13.95 -5.42
CA ILE A 459 -3.77 -13.83 -3.95
C ILE A 459 -2.98 -14.99 -3.32
N PHE A 460 -3.14 -16.20 -3.87
CA PHE A 460 -2.56 -17.43 -3.34
C PHE A 460 -1.31 -17.92 -4.08
N GLU A 461 -0.92 -17.28 -5.19
CA GLU A 461 0.17 -17.79 -6.03
C GLU A 461 1.54 -17.76 -5.32
N SER A 462 2.40 -18.67 -5.77
CA SER A 462 3.83 -18.69 -5.45
C SER A 462 4.58 -18.94 -6.74
N ARG A 463 5.55 -18.08 -7.06
CA ARG A 463 6.24 -18.08 -8.35
C ARG A 463 7.72 -17.78 -8.14
N THR A 464 8.58 -18.55 -8.81
CA THR A 464 10.04 -18.35 -8.81
C THR A 464 10.63 -18.27 -10.21
N GLU A 465 9.80 -18.42 -11.25
CA GLU A 465 10.20 -18.38 -12.66
C GLU A 465 9.50 -17.22 -13.39
N PHE A 466 10.30 -16.48 -14.15
CA PHE A 466 9.89 -15.24 -14.80
C PHE A 466 10.53 -15.13 -16.19
N GLN A 467 9.85 -14.46 -17.12
CA GLN A 467 10.37 -14.18 -18.45
C GLN A 467 11.47 -13.11 -18.43
N ASP A 468 11.36 -12.14 -17.52
CA ASP A 468 12.31 -11.07 -17.27
C ASP A 468 12.74 -11.10 -15.79
N SER A 469 13.92 -10.58 -15.50
CA SER A 469 14.51 -10.49 -14.15
C SER A 469 14.37 -9.10 -13.52
N LEU A 470 13.79 -8.17 -14.27
CA LEU A 470 13.61 -6.78 -13.87
C LEU A 470 12.18 -6.55 -13.43
N PHE A 471 12.05 -5.98 -12.23
CA PHE A 471 10.77 -5.62 -11.62
C PHE A 471 10.78 -4.14 -11.27
N TYR A 472 9.64 -3.48 -11.34
CA TYR A 472 9.49 -2.09 -10.95
C TYR A 472 9.36 -1.95 -9.43
N ASP A 473 8.65 -2.86 -8.76
CA ASP A 473 8.36 -2.76 -7.32
C ASP A 473 8.60 -4.06 -6.54
N VAL A 474 7.80 -5.09 -6.81
CA VAL A 474 7.83 -6.38 -6.11
C VAL A 474 7.74 -7.52 -7.12
N SER A 475 8.36 -8.64 -6.78
CA SER A 475 8.32 -9.88 -7.56
C SER A 475 7.45 -10.96 -6.89
N ALA A 476 7.02 -10.77 -5.65
CA ALA A 476 6.08 -11.65 -4.95
C ALA A 476 5.23 -10.93 -3.89
N TRP A 477 4.02 -11.46 -3.66
CA TRP A 477 3.04 -10.93 -2.69
C TRP A 477 2.13 -12.01 -2.07
N SER A 478 2.49 -13.29 -2.07
CA SER A 478 1.62 -14.38 -1.57
C SER A 478 0.99 -14.04 -0.20
N MET A 479 -0.34 -13.93 -0.16
CA MET A 479 -1.04 -13.39 1.01
C MET A 479 -1.01 -14.35 2.20
N PRO A 480 -1.26 -15.67 2.03
CA PRO A 480 -1.11 -16.60 3.15
C PRO A 480 0.29 -16.60 3.79
N MET A 481 1.34 -16.40 2.99
CA MET A 481 2.71 -16.28 3.50
C MET A 481 2.92 -14.99 4.30
N SER A 482 2.41 -13.85 3.81
CA SER A 482 2.51 -12.55 4.49
C SER A 482 1.81 -12.55 5.86
N PHE A 483 0.74 -13.34 6.00
CA PHE A 483 0.02 -13.53 7.26
C PHE A 483 0.57 -14.70 8.10
N ASN A 484 1.56 -15.44 7.60
CA ASN A 484 2.13 -16.66 8.18
C ASN A 484 1.05 -17.67 8.60
N LEU A 485 0.21 -18.04 7.63
CA LEU A 485 -0.90 -18.97 7.76
C LEU A 485 -0.61 -20.30 7.04
N GLU A 486 -1.09 -21.39 7.64
CA GLU A 486 -1.20 -22.65 6.93
C GLU A 486 -2.19 -22.48 5.79
N HIS A 487 -1.85 -22.96 4.60
CA HIS A 487 -2.73 -22.86 3.45
C HIS A 487 -2.46 -23.98 2.46
N MET A 488 -3.49 -24.39 1.72
CA MET A 488 -3.35 -25.36 0.65
C MET A 488 -4.51 -25.29 -0.34
N ALA A 489 -4.25 -25.76 -1.56
CA ALA A 489 -5.30 -26.01 -2.53
C ALA A 489 -6.07 -27.31 -2.20
N MET A 490 -7.38 -27.30 -2.44
CA MET A 490 -8.29 -28.41 -2.20
C MET A 490 -8.82 -28.97 -3.52
N SER A 491 -8.94 -30.29 -3.63
CA SER A 491 -9.65 -30.93 -4.75
C SER A 491 -11.16 -30.99 -4.50
N SER A 492 -11.95 -31.27 -5.55
CA SER A 492 -13.42 -31.43 -5.47
C SER A 492 -13.87 -32.45 -4.42
N ARG A 493 -13.12 -33.54 -4.24
CA ARG A 493 -13.42 -34.58 -3.24
C ARG A 493 -13.41 -34.04 -1.81
N ILE A 494 -12.46 -33.14 -1.50
CA ILE A 494 -12.28 -32.58 -0.16
C ILE A 494 -13.26 -31.43 0.07
N LEU A 495 -13.54 -30.63 -0.96
CA LEU A 495 -14.49 -29.52 -0.87
C LEU A 495 -15.92 -30.01 -0.62
N ASN A 496 -16.36 -31.08 -1.31
CA ASN A 496 -17.73 -31.59 -1.21
C ASN A 496 -18.10 -32.16 0.17
N VAL A 497 -17.11 -32.41 1.04
CA VAL A 497 -17.33 -32.89 2.42
C VAL A 497 -17.17 -31.79 3.46
N ALA A 498 -16.77 -30.58 3.07
CA ALA A 498 -16.57 -29.48 4.00
C ALA A 498 -17.93 -28.89 4.43
N ASN A 499 -18.24 -28.99 5.72
CA ASN A 499 -19.39 -28.31 6.30
C ASN A 499 -19.04 -26.85 6.59
N VAL A 500 -19.61 -25.92 5.82
CA VAL A 500 -19.24 -24.51 5.85
C VAL A 500 -20.43 -23.56 5.86
N THR A 501 -20.19 -22.31 6.22
CA THR A 501 -21.16 -21.21 6.12
C THR A 501 -20.49 -19.99 5.50
N LYS A 502 -21.22 -19.22 4.70
CA LYS A 502 -20.69 -18.02 4.07
C LYS A 502 -20.29 -17.00 5.14
N LEU A 503 -19.15 -16.35 4.93
CA LEU A 503 -18.68 -15.22 5.74
C LEU A 503 -19.27 -13.94 5.13
N GLU A 504 -19.93 -13.14 5.96
CA GLU A 504 -20.51 -11.86 5.52
C GLU A 504 -19.57 -10.69 5.86
N LYS A 505 -19.70 -9.56 5.15
CA LYS A 505 -18.82 -8.39 5.36
C LYS A 505 -18.95 -7.77 6.75
N GLU A 506 -20.09 -7.98 7.41
CA GLU A 506 -20.38 -7.50 8.77
C GLU A 506 -19.90 -8.46 9.87
N ASP A 507 -19.46 -9.68 9.50
CA ASP A 507 -18.88 -10.62 10.46
C ASP A 507 -17.61 -10.02 11.07
N LYS A 508 -17.37 -10.32 12.35
CA LYS A 508 -16.24 -9.81 13.13
C LYS A 508 -15.31 -10.95 13.53
N PRO A 509 -14.06 -10.65 13.94
CA PRO A 509 -13.21 -11.64 14.59
C PRO A 509 -13.93 -12.28 15.78
N LYS A 510 -13.47 -13.46 16.19
CA LYS A 510 -13.95 -14.15 17.39
C LYS A 510 -13.93 -13.19 18.60
N ASN A 511 -15.03 -13.15 19.35
CA ASN A 511 -15.09 -12.43 20.63
C ASN A 511 -14.18 -13.10 21.68
N GLY A 512 -13.56 -12.28 22.53
CA GLY A 512 -12.79 -12.82 23.65
C GLY A 512 -13.67 -13.46 24.71
N GLU A 513 -13.06 -14.29 25.54
CA GLU A 513 -13.77 -15.07 26.56
C GLU A 513 -13.04 -14.96 27.90
N MET A 514 -13.79 -14.71 28.98
CA MET A 514 -13.26 -14.70 30.35
C MET A 514 -13.54 -16.05 31.01
N LEU A 515 -12.55 -16.94 31.00
CA LEU A 515 -12.57 -18.26 31.65
C LEU A 515 -11.95 -18.16 33.05
N ALA A 516 -12.49 -17.28 33.88
CA ALA A 516 -11.97 -16.95 35.21
C ALA A 516 -13.07 -16.48 36.15
N GLU A 517 -12.84 -16.61 37.45
CA GLU A 517 -13.67 -16.04 38.51
C GLU A 517 -12.99 -14.82 39.13
N GLU A 518 -13.78 -13.86 39.63
CA GLU A 518 -13.24 -12.67 40.30
C GLU A 518 -12.32 -13.01 41.48
N LYS A 519 -12.58 -14.16 42.15
CA LYS A 519 -11.81 -14.61 43.32
C LYS A 519 -10.41 -15.16 42.97
N ASP A 520 -10.09 -15.37 41.70
CA ASP A 520 -8.81 -15.96 41.29
C ASP A 520 -7.61 -15.10 41.73
N LEU A 521 -6.48 -15.76 41.98
CA LEU A 521 -5.26 -15.12 42.47
C LEU A 521 -4.63 -14.20 41.41
N ALA A 522 -4.66 -14.64 40.16
CA ALA A 522 -4.15 -13.94 39.00
C ALA A 522 -4.92 -14.38 37.75
N PHE A 523 -4.66 -13.72 36.63
CA PHE A 523 -5.24 -14.02 35.32
C PHE A 523 -4.11 -14.19 34.32
N ALA A 524 -4.32 -15.00 33.27
CA ALA A 524 -3.33 -15.16 32.22
C ALA A 524 -3.94 -15.35 30.84
N PHE A 525 -3.21 -14.91 29.81
CA PHE A 525 -3.56 -15.11 28.40
C PHE A 525 -2.32 -15.45 27.58
N GLU A 526 -2.54 -16.17 26.48
CA GLU A 526 -1.47 -16.58 25.56
C GLU A 526 -0.95 -15.39 24.76
N TRP A 527 0.33 -15.39 24.45
CA TRP A 527 0.92 -14.38 23.58
C TRP A 527 0.78 -14.70 22.09
N SER A 528 0.26 -15.88 21.74
CA SER A 528 0.09 -16.30 20.34
C SER A 528 -0.96 -15.47 19.59
N ASP A 529 -2.01 -15.03 20.27
CA ASP A 529 -3.06 -14.18 19.68
C ASP A 529 -2.47 -12.87 19.13
N TYR A 530 -2.93 -12.44 17.94
CA TYR A 530 -2.39 -11.24 17.27
C TYR A 530 -2.47 -9.98 18.13
N TYR A 531 -3.59 -9.80 18.84
CA TYR A 531 -3.88 -8.63 19.67
C TYR A 531 -3.41 -8.75 21.12
N ALA A 532 -2.70 -9.83 21.50
CA ALA A 532 -2.13 -9.97 22.86
C ALA A 532 -1.24 -8.78 23.28
N PRO A 533 -0.42 -8.18 22.40
CA PRO A 533 0.33 -6.96 22.71
C PRO A 533 -0.55 -5.75 23.05
N LYS A 534 -1.66 -5.57 22.33
CA LYS A 534 -2.64 -4.49 22.59
C LYS A 534 -3.26 -4.64 23.98
N LEU A 535 -3.74 -5.83 24.33
CA LEU A 535 -4.27 -6.11 25.66
C LEU A 535 -3.22 -5.88 26.75
N ALA A 536 -1.99 -6.37 26.57
CA ALA A 536 -0.92 -6.16 27.54
C ALA A 536 -0.57 -4.68 27.73
N TYR A 537 -0.52 -3.89 26.65
CA TYR A 537 -0.31 -2.45 26.72
C TYR A 537 -1.43 -1.73 27.49
N GLN A 538 -2.69 -2.03 27.17
CA GLN A 538 -3.84 -1.44 27.85
C GLN A 538 -3.81 -1.74 29.36
N MET A 539 -3.48 -2.98 29.74
CA MET A 539 -3.32 -3.36 31.16
C MET A 539 -2.16 -2.64 31.85
N LEU A 540 -1.02 -2.47 31.17
CA LEU A 540 0.14 -1.72 31.68
C LEU A 540 -0.20 -0.23 31.87
N LYS A 541 -0.85 0.38 30.89
CA LYS A 541 -1.29 1.79 30.90
C LYS A 541 -2.29 2.08 32.02
N ASP A 542 -3.17 1.11 32.33
CA ASP A 542 -4.11 1.20 33.45
C ASP A 542 -3.47 0.93 34.82
N GLY A 543 -2.15 0.69 34.85
CA GLY A 543 -1.35 0.57 36.05
C GLY A 543 -1.43 -0.80 36.73
N HIS A 544 -1.91 -1.83 36.04
CA HIS A 544 -1.96 -3.21 36.54
C HIS A 544 -0.57 -3.85 36.56
N LEU A 545 -0.38 -4.88 37.39
CA LEU A 545 0.87 -5.65 37.39
C LEU A 545 0.81 -6.69 36.28
N VAL A 546 1.52 -6.43 35.20
CA VAL A 546 1.64 -7.33 34.05
C VAL A 546 3.03 -7.99 34.07
N ARG A 547 3.06 -9.29 33.84
CA ARG A 547 4.26 -10.13 33.89
C ARG A 547 4.29 -11.08 32.70
N VAL A 548 5.47 -11.54 32.32
CA VAL A 548 5.67 -12.51 31.23
C VAL A 548 6.31 -13.78 31.76
N ALA A 549 5.82 -14.94 31.32
CA ALA A 549 6.41 -16.23 31.65
C ALA A 549 7.42 -16.66 30.58
N HIS A 550 8.66 -16.97 30.98
CA HIS A 550 9.71 -17.45 30.08
C HIS A 550 9.71 -18.97 29.86
N GLU A 551 8.94 -19.70 30.68
CA GLU A 551 8.73 -21.15 30.58
C GLU A 551 7.24 -21.48 30.58
N PRO A 552 6.82 -22.59 29.95
CA PRO A 552 5.44 -23.01 29.98
C PRO A 552 4.99 -23.40 31.40
N PHE A 553 3.70 -23.28 31.67
CA PHE A 553 3.09 -23.68 32.93
C PHE A 553 1.65 -24.16 32.76
N GLN A 554 1.22 -25.05 33.67
CA GLN A 554 -0.08 -25.70 33.63
C GLN A 554 -1.07 -25.01 34.57
N LEU A 555 -2.24 -24.68 34.03
CA LEU A 555 -3.44 -24.31 34.78
C LEU A 555 -4.35 -25.55 34.92
N GLY A 556 -4.41 -26.11 36.12
CA GLY A 556 -5.18 -27.34 36.37
C GLY A 556 -4.61 -28.54 35.62
N LYS A 557 -5.47 -29.39 35.04
CA LYS A 557 -5.05 -30.57 34.26
C LYS A 557 -5.07 -30.36 32.74
N ASP A 558 -5.87 -29.41 32.25
CA ASP A 558 -6.27 -29.40 30.84
C ASP A 558 -5.72 -28.23 30.03
N LYS A 559 -5.18 -27.19 30.67
CA LYS A 559 -4.64 -26.00 29.97
C LYS A 559 -3.16 -25.76 30.30
N GLU A 560 -2.31 -25.97 29.30
CA GLU A 560 -0.93 -25.47 29.30
C GLU A 560 -0.91 -24.06 28.67
N LEU A 561 -0.17 -23.15 29.29
CA LEU A 561 0.16 -21.83 28.76
C LEU A 561 1.61 -21.83 28.28
N GLN A 562 1.85 -21.29 27.08
CA GLN A 562 3.15 -21.37 26.41
C GLN A 562 4.10 -20.24 26.84
N LYS A 563 5.36 -20.34 26.41
CA LYS A 563 6.37 -19.28 26.60
C LYS A 563 5.88 -17.94 26.04
N GLY A 564 6.13 -16.87 26.78
CA GLY A 564 5.65 -15.53 26.47
C GLY A 564 4.26 -15.23 27.02
N SER A 565 3.53 -16.21 27.56
CA SER A 565 2.22 -15.98 28.17
C SER A 565 2.26 -14.86 29.21
N ILE A 566 1.22 -14.05 29.20
CA ILE A 566 1.10 -12.87 30.06
C ILE A 566 0.32 -13.24 31.29
N ILE A 567 0.81 -12.82 32.45
CA ILE A 567 0.16 -12.97 33.75
C ILE A 567 -0.15 -11.58 34.28
N VAL A 568 -1.42 -11.33 34.60
CA VAL A 568 -1.87 -10.09 35.20
C VAL A 568 -2.39 -10.36 36.61
N SER A 569 -1.94 -9.57 37.57
CA SER A 569 -2.36 -9.69 38.97
C SER A 569 -2.43 -8.33 39.66
N THR A 570 -2.93 -8.31 40.89
CA THR A 570 -2.86 -7.12 41.74
C THR A 570 -1.43 -6.86 42.22
N LYS A 571 -1.09 -5.58 42.44
CA LYS A 571 0.18 -5.19 43.08
C LYS A 571 0.18 -5.58 44.57
N ARG A 572 1.37 -5.65 45.17
CA ARG A 572 1.52 -6.06 46.59
C ARG A 572 0.85 -5.09 47.57
N ASP A 573 0.71 -3.83 47.18
CA ASP A 573 0.11 -2.72 47.93
C ASP A 573 -1.31 -2.38 47.46
N ALA A 574 -1.94 -3.27 46.71
CA ALA A 574 -3.27 -3.04 46.15
C ALA A 574 -4.34 -2.92 47.25
N LYS A 575 -5.31 -2.02 47.03
CA LYS A 575 -6.51 -1.85 47.87
C LYS A 575 -7.48 -3.03 47.71
N ASP A 576 -8.41 -3.16 48.65
CA ASP A 576 -9.38 -4.26 48.68
C ASP A 576 -10.24 -4.37 47.40
N ASP A 577 -10.54 -3.25 46.75
CA ASP A 577 -11.34 -3.16 45.51
C ASP A 577 -10.55 -3.44 44.22
N ALA A 578 -9.22 -3.53 44.30
CA ALA A 578 -8.35 -3.63 43.13
C ALA A 578 -8.56 -4.92 42.33
N ARG A 579 -8.94 -6.03 42.99
CA ARG A 579 -9.19 -7.31 42.30
C ARG A 579 -10.47 -7.24 41.47
N SER A 580 -11.55 -6.68 42.02
CA SER A 580 -12.81 -6.47 41.30
C SER A 580 -12.60 -5.55 40.09
N LYS A 581 -11.83 -4.47 40.26
CA LYS A 581 -11.44 -3.59 39.15
C LYS A 581 -10.65 -4.36 38.08
N LEU A 582 -9.60 -5.07 38.46
CA LEU A 582 -8.78 -5.87 37.54
C LEU A 582 -9.61 -6.89 36.75
N TYR A 583 -10.51 -7.62 37.43
CA TYR A 583 -11.38 -8.59 36.78
C TYR A 583 -12.29 -7.94 35.74
N ASN A 584 -12.93 -6.81 36.09
CA ASN A 584 -13.83 -6.10 35.18
C ASN A 584 -13.09 -5.46 33.99
N ASP A 585 -11.92 -4.85 34.24
CA ASP A 585 -11.07 -4.29 33.18
C ASP A 585 -10.62 -5.41 32.21
N LEU A 586 -10.11 -6.53 32.73
CA LEU A 586 -9.70 -7.67 31.90
C LEU A 586 -10.86 -8.28 31.12
N LYS A 587 -12.03 -8.46 31.75
CA LYS A 587 -13.20 -9.02 31.06
C LYS A 587 -13.58 -8.17 29.86
N LYS A 588 -13.68 -6.85 30.07
CA LYS A 588 -14.00 -5.90 29.00
C LYS A 588 -12.94 -5.94 27.89
N LEU A 589 -11.66 -5.82 28.26
CA LEU A 589 -10.58 -5.76 27.27
C LEU A 589 -10.34 -7.10 26.57
N ALA A 590 -10.60 -8.23 27.23
CA ALA A 590 -10.57 -9.55 26.60
C ALA A 590 -11.62 -9.64 25.48
N GLU A 591 -12.88 -9.28 25.79
CA GLU A 591 -13.98 -9.23 24.83
C GLU A 591 -13.65 -8.31 23.63
N GLU A 592 -13.17 -7.09 23.88
CA GLU A 592 -12.82 -6.10 22.85
C GLU A 592 -11.66 -6.53 21.94
N ASN A 593 -10.69 -7.29 22.47
CA ASN A 593 -9.50 -7.71 21.72
C ASN A 593 -9.59 -9.13 21.15
N GLY A 594 -10.67 -9.86 21.39
CA GLY A 594 -10.81 -11.23 20.88
C GLY A 594 -9.95 -12.27 21.60
N ILE A 595 -9.57 -12.01 22.86
CA ILE A 595 -8.59 -12.84 23.60
C ILE A 595 -9.28 -13.67 24.68
N THR A 596 -8.86 -14.94 24.82
CA THR A 596 -9.28 -15.78 25.94
C THR A 596 -8.37 -15.56 27.16
N VAL A 597 -8.97 -15.19 28.28
CA VAL A 597 -8.28 -14.99 29.56
C VAL A 597 -8.65 -16.11 30.54
N HIS A 598 -7.65 -16.70 31.17
CA HIS A 598 -7.80 -17.81 32.12
C HIS A 598 -7.55 -17.35 33.56
N GLY A 599 -8.34 -17.87 34.48
CA GLY A 599 -8.15 -17.67 35.92
C GLY A 599 -7.04 -18.56 36.47
N ILE A 600 -6.24 -18.02 37.40
CA ILE A 600 -5.22 -18.76 38.13
C ILE A 600 -5.62 -18.77 39.61
N SER A 601 -6.17 -19.88 40.08
CA SER A 601 -6.72 -19.98 41.44
C SER A 601 -5.65 -20.16 42.54
N SER A 602 -4.43 -20.58 42.18
CA SER A 602 -3.34 -20.85 43.11
C SER A 602 -1.98 -20.47 42.54
N GLY A 603 -1.06 -20.06 43.42
CA GLY A 603 0.35 -19.83 43.05
C GLY A 603 1.10 -21.12 42.69
N LEU A 604 0.55 -22.28 43.07
CA LEU A 604 1.08 -23.62 42.80
C LEU A 604 0.48 -24.17 41.50
N THR A 605 1.08 -23.80 40.37
CA THR A 605 0.79 -24.31 39.02
C THR A 605 1.65 -25.55 38.68
N GLY A 606 1.33 -26.28 37.62
CA GLY A 606 2.25 -27.27 37.06
C GLY A 606 3.37 -26.60 36.25
N GLY A 607 4.59 -27.15 36.24
CA GLY A 607 5.75 -26.48 35.65
C GLY A 607 6.29 -25.36 36.56
N ILE A 608 6.54 -24.16 36.00
CA ILE A 608 6.94 -23.01 36.83
C ILE A 608 5.76 -22.47 37.66
N ASN A 609 6.03 -22.01 38.88
CA ASN A 609 5.03 -21.41 39.77
C ASN A 609 4.94 -19.89 39.62
N LEU A 610 3.86 -19.26 40.08
CA LEU A 610 3.65 -17.81 39.92
C LEU A 610 4.70 -16.91 40.62
N GLY A 611 5.47 -17.48 41.54
CA GLY A 611 6.61 -16.83 42.20
C GLY A 611 7.98 -17.20 41.62
N SER A 612 8.02 -17.91 40.48
CA SER A 612 9.24 -18.38 39.84
C SER A 612 10.12 -17.20 39.37
N PRO A 613 11.47 -17.33 39.44
CA PRO A 613 12.39 -16.38 38.83
C PRO A 613 12.33 -16.38 37.28
N ASN A 614 11.62 -17.33 36.66
CA ASN A 614 11.37 -17.35 35.21
C ASN A 614 10.13 -16.51 34.81
N ILE A 615 9.68 -15.61 35.68
CA ILE A 615 8.57 -14.69 35.42
C ILE A 615 9.07 -13.27 35.68
N ASP A 616 9.16 -12.47 34.62
CA ASP A 616 9.60 -11.06 34.71
C ASP A 616 8.42 -10.10 34.72
N VAL A 617 8.60 -8.96 35.38
CA VAL A 617 7.64 -7.86 35.34
C VAL A 617 7.81 -7.09 34.04
N LEU A 618 6.73 -6.91 33.28
CA LEU A 618 6.75 -6.08 32.09
C LEU A 618 6.72 -4.60 32.48
N GLN A 619 7.53 -3.81 31.78
CA GLN A 619 7.47 -2.36 31.83
C GLN A 619 6.55 -1.87 30.73
N GLU A 620 5.82 -0.79 31.02
CA GLU A 620 5.04 -0.07 30.00
C GLU A 620 5.98 0.42 28.89
N PRO A 621 5.81 -0.01 27.63
CA PRO A 621 6.60 0.50 26.53
C PRO A 621 6.32 1.98 26.29
N LYS A 622 7.34 2.82 26.41
CA LYS A 622 7.29 4.25 26.05
C LYS A 622 8.12 4.46 24.80
N LEU A 623 7.43 4.51 23.65
CA LEU A 623 8.08 4.54 22.34
C LEU A 623 8.31 5.96 21.81
N ALA A 624 9.48 6.18 21.24
CA ALA A 624 9.74 7.23 20.27
C ALA A 624 10.09 6.63 18.90
N LEU A 625 9.39 7.05 17.85
CA LEU A 625 9.71 6.76 16.46
C LEU A 625 10.43 7.95 15.86
N LEU A 626 11.65 7.74 15.35
CA LEU A 626 12.36 8.79 14.64
C LEU A 626 11.64 9.13 13.33
N VAL A 627 11.42 10.42 13.09
CA VAL A 627 10.76 10.98 11.91
C VAL A 627 11.53 12.21 11.40
N SER A 628 11.10 12.82 10.28
CA SER A 628 11.73 13.99 9.65
C SER A 628 12.99 13.65 8.82
N THR A 629 13.82 14.66 8.57
CA THR A 629 15.00 14.63 7.71
C THR A 629 15.83 13.37 7.95
N GLY A 630 16.19 12.71 6.84
CA GLY A 630 17.01 11.50 6.86
C GLY A 630 16.25 10.20 7.14
N VAL A 631 14.94 10.23 7.42
CA VAL A 631 14.09 9.04 7.67
C VAL A 631 13.21 8.73 6.45
N ASN A 632 13.13 7.44 6.07
CA ASN A 632 12.15 6.98 5.08
C ASN A 632 10.73 7.11 5.63
N SER A 633 9.90 7.94 5.01
CA SER A 633 8.54 8.22 5.49
C SER A 633 7.61 7.01 5.38
N LEU A 634 7.73 6.19 4.33
CA LEU A 634 6.87 5.02 4.14
C LEU A 634 7.07 4.01 5.29
N GLU A 635 8.32 3.69 5.63
CA GLU A 635 8.62 2.73 6.72
C GLU A 635 8.26 3.30 8.10
N ALA A 636 8.50 4.60 8.33
CA ALA A 636 8.02 5.25 9.55
C ALA A 636 6.49 5.20 9.64
N GLY A 637 5.80 5.37 8.52
CA GLY A 637 4.35 5.25 8.37
C GLY A 637 3.83 3.85 8.71
N GLU A 638 4.50 2.82 8.23
CA GLU A 638 4.20 1.41 8.55
C GLU A 638 4.25 1.12 10.05
N ILE A 639 5.29 1.63 10.73
CA ILE A 639 5.45 1.49 12.18
C ILE A 639 4.38 2.28 12.91
N TRP A 640 4.12 3.52 12.50
CA TRP A 640 3.10 4.37 13.12
C TRP A 640 1.71 3.73 12.99
N HIS A 641 1.31 3.28 11.81
CA HIS A 641 0.04 2.62 11.58
C HIS A 641 -0.12 1.33 12.38
N LEU A 642 0.92 0.48 12.46
CA LEU A 642 0.87 -0.72 13.30
C LEU A 642 0.55 -0.37 14.75
N LEU A 643 1.27 0.60 15.30
CA LEU A 643 1.17 0.93 16.72
C LEU A 643 -0.11 1.69 17.04
N ASP A 644 -0.45 2.70 16.23
CA ASP A 644 -1.61 3.57 16.44
C ASP A 644 -2.92 2.89 16.03
N GLN A 645 -3.05 2.47 14.77
CA GLN A 645 -4.31 1.93 14.25
C GLN A 645 -4.57 0.48 14.68
N ARG A 646 -3.58 -0.41 14.58
CA ARG A 646 -3.80 -1.83 14.89
C ARG A 646 -3.71 -2.11 16.39
N MET A 647 -2.70 -1.56 17.06
CA MET A 647 -2.40 -1.90 18.45
C MET A 647 -2.94 -0.89 19.48
N ASP A 648 -3.50 0.25 19.06
CA ASP A 648 -4.03 1.28 19.96
C ASP A 648 -2.97 1.73 21.01
N MET A 649 -1.72 1.85 20.55
CA MET A 649 -0.56 2.21 21.35
C MET A 649 -0.13 3.65 21.06
N ALA A 650 0.03 4.43 22.13
CA ALA A 650 0.53 5.78 22.00
C ALA A 650 2.01 5.78 21.62
N ILE A 651 2.37 6.55 20.60
CA ILE A 651 3.73 6.68 20.11
C ILE A 651 4.13 8.15 20.01
N THR A 652 5.36 8.48 20.40
CA THR A 652 5.92 9.80 20.11
C THR A 652 6.60 9.79 18.76
N LEU A 653 6.08 10.54 17.80
CA LEU A 653 6.82 10.88 16.58
C LEU A 653 7.88 11.92 16.95
N LEU A 654 9.15 11.51 17.02
CA LEU A 654 10.29 12.34 17.44
C LEU A 654 11.08 12.81 16.21
N PRO A 655 10.97 14.09 15.81
CA PRO A 655 11.79 14.64 14.73
C PRO A 655 13.27 14.49 15.05
N THR A 656 14.06 14.01 14.08
CA THR A 656 15.50 13.78 14.22
C THR A 656 16.23 15.04 14.70
N GLU A 657 15.81 16.22 14.27
CA GLU A 657 16.38 17.52 14.68
C GLU A 657 16.22 17.81 16.17
N ARG A 658 15.27 17.15 16.86
CA ARG A 658 15.00 17.36 18.29
C ARG A 658 15.78 16.44 19.21
N ILE A 659 16.44 15.40 18.70
CA ILE A 659 17.17 14.39 19.49
C ILE A 659 18.10 15.04 20.52
N ARG A 660 18.86 16.05 20.11
CA ARG A 660 19.79 16.78 21.00
C ARG A 660 19.13 17.42 22.20
N SER A 661 17.93 17.99 22.01
CA SER A 661 17.20 18.73 23.05
C SER A 661 16.30 17.84 23.91
N THR A 662 15.87 16.69 23.40
CA THR A 662 14.90 15.82 24.06
C THR A 662 15.53 14.99 25.17
N ASP A 663 14.92 14.93 26.35
CA ASP A 663 15.31 13.97 27.38
C ASP A 663 14.92 12.54 26.95
N LEU A 664 15.90 11.77 26.46
CA LEU A 664 15.67 10.42 25.95
C LEU A 664 15.33 9.41 27.06
N SER A 665 15.62 9.72 28.33
CA SER A 665 15.34 8.82 29.46
C SER A 665 13.84 8.55 29.67
N LYS A 666 12.98 9.37 29.05
CA LYS A 666 11.52 9.19 29.03
C LYS A 666 11.06 7.98 28.20
N TYR A 667 11.90 7.48 27.31
CA TYR A 667 11.58 6.40 26.38
C TYR A 667 12.30 5.12 26.78
N THR A 668 11.57 4.00 26.74
CA THR A 668 12.14 2.67 26.92
C THR A 668 12.61 2.08 25.58
N VAL A 669 11.97 2.51 24.48
CA VAL A 669 12.25 2.05 23.12
C VAL A 669 12.35 3.23 22.17
N ILE A 670 13.36 3.22 21.30
CA ILE A 670 13.47 4.13 20.16
C ILE A 670 13.46 3.27 18.89
N ALA A 671 12.55 3.57 17.98
CA ALA A 671 12.50 2.98 16.64
C ALA A 671 13.24 3.90 15.66
N MET A 672 14.19 3.34 14.93
CA MET A 672 15.04 3.99 13.94
C MET A 672 14.80 3.31 12.58
N PRO A 673 13.79 3.76 11.81
CA PRO A 673 13.47 3.19 10.50
C PRO A 673 14.64 3.30 9.52
N ASN A 674 14.54 2.64 8.38
CA ASN A 674 15.46 2.84 7.27
C ASN A 674 15.64 4.33 6.95
N GLY A 675 16.88 4.77 6.74
CA GLY A 675 17.19 6.18 6.58
C GLY A 675 18.68 6.45 6.50
N THR A 676 19.03 7.63 5.99
CA THR A 676 20.42 8.10 5.86
C THR A 676 20.89 8.84 7.11
N TYR A 677 19.97 9.47 7.86
CA TYR A 677 20.24 10.23 9.09
C TYR A 677 21.38 11.26 8.96
N THR A 678 21.56 11.82 7.77
CA THR A 678 22.66 12.74 7.43
C THR A 678 22.60 14.08 8.17
N ASN A 679 21.47 14.40 8.78
CA ASN A 679 21.27 15.60 9.59
C ASN A 679 21.73 15.44 11.05
N LEU A 680 22.09 14.23 11.49
CA LEU A 680 22.61 13.97 12.84
C LEU A 680 24.14 13.98 12.84
N ASP A 681 24.73 14.50 13.92
CA ASP A 681 26.19 14.50 14.12
C ASP A 681 26.62 13.59 15.29
N GLU A 682 27.93 13.51 15.53
CA GLU A 682 28.54 12.67 16.58
C GLU A 682 27.99 12.93 17.98
N LYS A 683 27.54 14.15 18.30
CA LYS A 683 26.94 14.47 19.61
C LYS A 683 25.56 13.85 19.74
N ASP A 684 24.78 13.82 18.67
CA ASP A 684 23.47 13.20 18.65
C ASP A 684 23.60 11.69 18.81
N PHE A 685 24.52 11.06 18.07
CA PHE A 685 24.81 9.63 18.20
C PHE A 685 25.43 9.28 19.56
N SER A 686 26.30 10.12 20.13
CA SER A 686 26.82 9.93 21.49
C SER A 686 25.70 9.94 22.53
N LYS A 687 24.71 10.82 22.37
CA LYS A 687 23.55 10.87 23.25
C LYS A 687 22.70 9.60 23.13
N LEU A 688 22.45 9.14 21.90
CA LEU A 688 21.75 7.88 21.65
C LEU A 688 22.52 6.70 22.26
N LYS A 689 23.84 6.64 22.06
CA LYS A 689 24.73 5.62 22.62
C LYS A 689 24.67 5.57 24.15
N ASN A 690 24.65 6.73 24.81
CA ASN A 690 24.51 6.82 26.27
C ASN A 690 23.15 6.30 26.73
N TRP A 691 22.06 6.68 26.04
CA TRP A 691 20.72 6.19 26.37
C TRP A 691 20.60 4.67 26.22
N ILE A 692 21.14 4.09 25.14
CA ILE A 692 21.20 2.63 24.96
C ILE A 692 22.02 2.01 26.10
N SER A 693 23.22 2.55 26.38
CA SER A 693 24.09 2.04 27.45
C SER A 693 23.41 1.98 28.81
N SER A 694 22.46 2.89 29.07
CA SER A 694 21.66 2.96 30.29
C SER A 694 20.41 2.06 30.32
N GLY A 695 20.23 1.18 29.32
CA GLY A 695 19.14 0.20 29.30
C GLY A 695 18.08 0.42 28.20
N GLY A 696 18.24 1.42 27.35
CA GLY A 696 17.34 1.66 26.21
C GLY A 696 17.38 0.54 25.17
N THR A 697 16.23 0.27 24.53
CA THR A 697 16.13 -0.66 23.40
C THR A 697 16.01 0.10 22.08
N LEU A 698 17.04 0.05 21.25
CA LEU A 698 17.01 0.59 19.88
C LEU A 698 16.52 -0.51 18.92
N ILE A 699 15.46 -0.24 18.16
CA ILE A 699 15.02 -1.10 17.05
C ILE A 699 15.39 -0.40 15.75
N ALA A 700 16.18 -1.03 14.89
CA ALA A 700 16.70 -0.41 13.68
C ALA A 700 16.59 -1.32 12.46
N ARG A 701 16.47 -0.72 11.26
CA ARG A 701 16.33 -1.45 10.01
C ARG A 701 17.08 -0.79 8.84
N GLY A 702 17.51 -1.61 7.88
CA GLY A 702 18.03 -1.17 6.60
C GLY A 702 19.28 -0.30 6.76
N ASN A 703 19.35 0.82 6.04
CA ASN A 703 20.51 1.71 6.09
C ASN A 703 20.77 2.32 7.47
N ALA A 704 19.79 2.33 8.38
CA ALA A 704 20.03 2.70 9.78
C ALA A 704 21.09 1.80 10.43
N LEU A 705 21.15 0.52 10.08
CA LEU A 705 22.17 -0.41 10.58
C LEU A 705 23.58 0.02 10.16
N SER A 706 23.74 0.47 8.92
CA SER A 706 25.00 1.01 8.41
C SER A 706 25.39 2.33 9.11
N VAL A 707 24.42 3.17 9.45
CA VAL A 707 24.65 4.40 10.24
C VAL A 707 25.10 4.06 11.67
N ILE A 708 24.44 3.10 12.32
CA ILE A 708 24.77 2.62 13.67
C ILE A 708 26.20 2.06 13.73
N ASP A 709 26.60 1.26 12.74
CA ASP A 709 27.96 0.71 12.60
C ASP A 709 28.99 1.81 12.37
N LYS A 710 28.73 2.72 11.42
CA LYS A 710 29.61 3.87 11.10
C LYS A 710 29.92 4.74 12.33
N HIS A 711 28.91 5.01 13.15
CA HIS A 711 29.04 5.81 14.38
C HIS A 711 29.43 4.98 15.61
N LYS A 712 29.80 3.70 15.43
CA LYS A 712 30.36 2.83 16.46
C LYS A 712 29.46 2.71 17.70
N ILE A 713 28.14 2.63 17.48
CA ILE A 713 27.20 2.29 18.53
C ILE A 713 27.35 0.80 18.86
N VAL A 714 27.17 -0.06 17.85
CA VAL A 714 27.48 -1.50 17.81
C VAL A 714 27.96 -1.85 16.39
N SER A 715 28.58 -3.01 16.18
CA SER A 715 29.08 -3.40 14.85
C SER A 715 28.26 -4.48 14.16
N PHE A 716 28.12 -4.34 12.84
CA PHE A 716 27.43 -5.27 11.95
C PHE A 716 28.33 -5.69 10.79
N ASP A 717 28.49 -7.00 10.57
CA ASP A 717 29.24 -7.55 9.44
C ASP A 717 28.28 -7.99 8.34
N PHE A 718 28.36 -7.35 7.18
CA PHE A 718 27.54 -7.65 6.01
C PHE A 718 28.32 -8.49 5.00
N ARG A 719 27.66 -9.47 4.38
CA ARG A 719 28.20 -10.16 3.20
C ARG A 719 28.31 -9.15 2.06
N LYS A 720 29.43 -9.19 1.35
CA LYS A 720 29.76 -8.31 0.23
C LYS A 720 30.27 -9.17 -0.92
N GLU A 721 30.13 -8.65 -2.14
CA GLU A 721 30.75 -9.25 -3.32
C GLU A 721 32.28 -9.11 -3.21
N ASP A 722 33.02 -10.15 -3.59
CA ASP A 722 34.47 -10.08 -3.65
C ASP A 722 34.91 -9.11 -4.76
N GLU A 723 35.66 -8.07 -4.38
CA GLU A 723 36.17 -7.07 -5.35
C GLU A 723 37.19 -7.66 -6.34
N GLU A 724 37.69 -8.88 -6.10
CA GLU A 724 38.72 -9.54 -6.92
C GLU A 724 38.19 -10.21 -8.20
N ASN A 725 36.88 -10.18 -8.45
CA ASN A 725 36.35 -10.63 -9.74
C ASN A 725 36.90 -9.72 -10.86
N LYS A 726 37.64 -10.34 -11.80
CA LYS A 726 38.19 -9.66 -12.98
C LYS A 726 37.09 -8.81 -13.63
N LYS A 727 37.37 -7.52 -13.79
CA LYS A 727 36.51 -6.57 -14.53
C LYS A 727 36.44 -6.99 -15.99
N GLU A 728 35.59 -7.96 -16.27
CA GLU A 728 35.23 -8.33 -17.63
C GLU A 728 34.55 -7.12 -18.28
N VAL A 729 35.02 -6.72 -19.46
CA VAL A 729 34.42 -5.64 -20.21
C VAL A 729 33.09 -6.16 -20.76
N LYS A 730 31.98 -5.67 -20.20
CA LYS A 730 30.63 -6.01 -20.66
C LYS A 730 30.13 -4.95 -21.65
N PRO A 731 29.26 -5.31 -22.62
CA PRO A 731 28.57 -4.33 -23.46
C PRO A 731 27.82 -3.31 -22.61
N TYR A 732 27.87 -2.03 -23.02
CA TYR A 732 27.19 -0.94 -22.30
C TYR A 732 25.66 -1.12 -22.27
N GLU A 733 25.09 -1.65 -23.36
CA GLU A 733 23.65 -1.92 -23.48
C GLU A 733 23.13 -2.90 -22.42
N ASP A 734 23.99 -3.79 -21.91
CA ASP A 734 23.63 -4.76 -20.88
C ASP A 734 23.70 -4.19 -19.47
N PHE A 735 24.16 -2.94 -19.28
CA PHE A 735 24.35 -2.36 -17.95
C PHE A 735 23.07 -2.36 -17.12
N VAL A 736 21.96 -1.86 -17.67
CA VAL A 736 20.67 -1.78 -16.96
C VAL A 736 20.13 -3.17 -16.66
N LYS A 737 20.24 -4.12 -17.62
CA LYS A 737 19.81 -5.51 -17.42
C LYS A 737 20.62 -6.20 -16.33
N ASN A 738 21.94 -6.13 -16.40
CA ASN A 738 22.84 -6.79 -15.46
C ASN A 738 22.76 -6.19 -14.05
N THR A 739 22.68 -4.86 -13.94
CA THR A 739 22.60 -4.20 -12.63
C THR A 739 21.21 -4.30 -12.02
N GLY A 740 20.16 -4.15 -12.84
CA GLY A 740 18.78 -4.28 -12.39
C GLY A 740 18.43 -5.70 -11.95
N ALA A 741 18.92 -6.72 -12.66
CA ALA A 741 18.71 -8.13 -12.30
C ALA A 741 19.38 -8.50 -10.96
N ARG A 742 20.35 -7.70 -10.50
CA ARG A 742 20.98 -7.88 -9.18
C ARG A 742 20.17 -7.25 -8.05
N LEU A 743 19.08 -6.53 -8.31
CA LEU A 743 18.26 -5.92 -7.26
C LEU A 743 17.21 -6.92 -6.75
N THR A 744 17.19 -7.18 -5.45
CA THR A 744 16.08 -7.91 -4.81
C THR A 744 14.91 -6.95 -4.59
N ARG A 745 13.94 -6.98 -5.51
CA ARG A 745 12.73 -6.16 -5.47
C ARG A 745 11.55 -7.00 -4.98
N GLY A 746 11.32 -6.95 -3.67
CA GLY A 746 10.18 -7.57 -2.99
C GLY A 746 10.02 -9.07 -3.25
N SER A 747 10.68 -9.90 -2.44
CA SER A 747 10.60 -11.36 -2.52
C SER A 747 10.38 -11.96 -1.14
N ILE A 748 9.80 -13.17 -1.10
CA ILE A 748 9.43 -13.86 0.13
C ILE A 748 10.44 -14.95 0.43
N PHE A 749 10.93 -14.98 1.67
CA PHE A 749 11.99 -15.86 2.11
C PHE A 749 11.54 -16.84 3.19
N ASN A 750 12.02 -18.08 3.11
CA ASN A 750 11.96 -19.08 4.17
C ASN A 750 13.01 -18.78 5.24
N ALA A 751 12.57 -18.57 6.47
CA ALA A 751 13.42 -18.33 7.62
C ALA A 751 13.08 -19.27 8.79
N LYS A 752 14.05 -19.44 9.69
CA LYS A 752 13.94 -20.24 10.90
C LYS A 752 14.13 -19.36 12.14
N LEU A 753 13.07 -19.28 12.93
CA LEU A 753 12.92 -18.53 14.17
C LEU A 753 13.21 -19.42 15.37
N ASP A 754 14.00 -18.93 16.32
CA ASP A 754 14.07 -19.52 17.66
C ASP A 754 12.85 -19.09 18.48
N THR A 755 11.85 -19.97 18.59
CA THR A 755 10.61 -19.72 19.36
C THR A 755 10.84 -19.68 20.87
N THR A 756 12.04 -20.02 21.35
CA THR A 756 12.41 -19.92 22.77
C THR A 756 13.08 -18.58 23.11
N HIS A 757 13.56 -17.86 22.11
CA HIS A 757 14.07 -16.50 22.26
C HIS A 757 12.90 -15.53 22.52
N PRO A 758 13.04 -14.48 23.34
CA PRO A 758 11.94 -13.53 23.61
C PRO A 758 11.34 -12.89 22.34
N LEU A 759 12.16 -12.70 21.31
CA LEU A 759 11.67 -12.22 20.00
C LEU A 759 10.83 -13.24 19.24
N GLY A 760 10.91 -14.53 19.56
CA GLY A 760 10.10 -15.60 18.98
C GLY A 760 8.88 -16.02 19.81
N TYR A 761 8.60 -15.35 20.92
CA TYR A 761 7.41 -15.65 21.73
C TYR A 761 6.10 -15.46 20.95
N GLY A 762 5.14 -16.35 21.20
CA GLY A 762 3.85 -16.38 20.52
C GLY A 762 3.86 -17.05 19.13
N TYR A 763 5.00 -17.56 18.66
CA TYR A 763 5.08 -18.42 17.48
C TYR A 763 5.10 -19.90 17.89
N SER A 764 4.24 -20.70 17.27
CA SER A 764 4.17 -22.15 17.54
C SER A 764 5.07 -23.00 16.63
N LYS A 765 5.60 -22.42 15.55
CA LYS A 765 6.50 -23.06 14.60
C LYS A 765 7.77 -22.22 14.42
N SER A 766 8.88 -22.90 14.15
CA SER A 766 10.16 -22.24 13.86
C SER A 766 10.23 -21.71 12.43
N GLU A 767 9.54 -22.37 11.51
CA GLU A 767 9.47 -22.00 10.11
C GLU A 767 8.52 -20.82 9.95
N ILE A 768 9.05 -19.71 9.42
CA ILE A 768 8.26 -18.51 9.10
C ILE A 768 8.66 -17.94 7.74
N PHE A 769 7.79 -17.12 7.18
CA PHE A 769 8.10 -16.31 5.99
C PHE A 769 8.56 -14.91 6.39
N SER A 770 9.46 -14.32 5.59
CA SER A 770 9.89 -12.93 5.75
C SER A 770 9.99 -12.20 4.41
N PHE A 771 9.83 -10.87 4.43
CA PHE A 771 9.81 -10.05 3.24
C PHE A 771 11.07 -9.23 3.07
N ARG A 772 11.65 -9.33 1.87
CA ARG A 772 12.87 -8.63 1.56
C ARG A 772 12.75 -7.75 0.33
N ASN A 773 13.25 -6.53 0.43
CA ASN A 773 13.27 -5.55 -0.64
C ASN A 773 14.60 -4.79 -0.78
N ASP A 774 15.70 -5.37 -0.27
CA ASP A 774 17.04 -4.82 -0.39
C ASP A 774 18.10 -5.94 -0.49
N ASN A 775 19.36 -5.54 -0.72
CA ASN A 775 20.51 -6.44 -0.85
C ASN A 775 21.48 -6.41 0.35
N GLN A 776 21.03 -6.02 1.54
CA GLN A 776 21.87 -6.02 2.76
C GLN A 776 21.85 -7.37 3.48
N TYR A 777 22.81 -8.25 3.24
CA TYR A 777 22.84 -9.58 3.87
C TYR A 777 23.74 -9.60 5.12
N LEU A 778 23.15 -9.76 6.30
CA LEU A 778 23.89 -9.73 7.56
C LEU A 778 24.50 -11.09 7.89
N LYS A 779 25.80 -11.15 8.19
CA LYS A 779 26.41 -12.39 8.66
C LYS A 779 25.88 -12.73 10.07
N PRO A 780 25.70 -14.02 10.39
CA PRO A 780 25.41 -14.43 11.76
C PRO A 780 26.45 -13.87 12.73
N ALA A 781 26.00 -13.40 13.89
CA ALA A 781 26.88 -12.94 14.97
C ALA A 781 27.75 -14.09 15.48
N GLU A 782 28.90 -13.75 16.06
CA GLU A 782 29.79 -14.74 16.68
C GLU A 782 29.09 -15.47 17.84
N ASN A 783 28.30 -14.75 18.63
CA ASN A 783 27.42 -15.35 19.62
C ASN A 783 26.24 -16.05 18.93
N PRO A 784 26.12 -17.39 19.03
CA PRO A 784 25.09 -18.15 18.32
C PRO A 784 23.66 -17.83 18.79
N TYR A 785 23.49 -17.32 20.02
CA TYR A 785 22.17 -16.96 20.57
C TYR A 785 21.68 -15.59 20.09
N SER A 786 22.53 -14.82 19.43
CA SER A 786 22.26 -13.44 19.01
C SER A 786 21.58 -13.34 17.65
N ASN A 787 21.20 -14.46 17.05
CA ASN A 787 20.55 -14.54 15.73
C ASN A 787 19.16 -15.20 15.85
N PRO A 788 18.13 -14.52 16.39
CA PRO A 788 16.82 -15.13 16.63
C PRO A 788 16.12 -15.59 15.35
N LEU A 789 16.44 -14.98 14.20
CA LEU A 789 15.90 -15.36 12.89
C LEU A 789 17.03 -15.47 11.87
N ILE A 790 17.17 -16.64 11.27
CA ILE A 790 18.12 -16.93 10.20
C ILE A 790 17.39 -17.42 8.96
N TYR A 791 17.87 -17.10 7.76
CA TYR A 791 17.34 -17.73 6.56
C TYR A 791 17.76 -19.19 6.47
N THR A 792 16.93 -20.00 5.83
CA THR A 792 17.24 -21.41 5.58
C THR A 792 18.30 -21.58 4.48
N GLU A 793 18.73 -22.83 4.24
CA GLU A 793 19.60 -23.18 3.11
C GLU A 793 18.90 -23.08 1.74
N ASN A 794 17.56 -23.10 1.73
CA ASN A 794 16.73 -22.86 0.55
C ASN A 794 15.84 -21.63 0.79
N PRO A 795 16.44 -20.44 0.81
CA PRO A 795 15.82 -19.28 1.44
C PRO A 795 14.75 -18.65 0.57
N LEU A 796 14.68 -18.87 -0.75
CA LEU A 796 13.64 -18.31 -1.61
C LEU A 796 12.34 -19.14 -1.51
N ALA A 797 11.25 -18.51 -1.05
CA ALA A 797 9.91 -19.11 -1.05
C ALA A 797 9.07 -18.69 -2.27
N SER A 798 9.12 -17.41 -2.62
CA SER A 798 8.45 -16.83 -3.79
C SER A 798 9.14 -15.53 -4.21
N GLY A 799 9.07 -15.19 -5.49
CA GLY A 799 9.69 -14.01 -6.07
C GLY A 799 11.00 -14.31 -6.78
N TYR A 800 11.65 -13.24 -7.23
CA TYR A 800 12.91 -13.28 -7.93
C TYR A 800 14.07 -12.87 -7.01
N ILE A 801 15.21 -13.54 -7.17
CA ILE A 801 16.49 -13.14 -6.57
C ILE A 801 17.62 -13.57 -7.50
N HIS A 802 18.60 -12.69 -7.67
CA HIS A 802 19.81 -13.01 -8.42
C HIS A 802 20.56 -14.21 -7.80
N PRO A 803 21.13 -15.14 -8.58
CA PRO A 803 21.83 -16.30 -8.02
C PRO A 803 22.93 -15.96 -7.01
N GLU A 804 23.72 -14.91 -7.24
CA GLU A 804 24.75 -14.48 -6.28
C GLU A 804 24.15 -13.97 -4.95
N ASN A 805 23.07 -13.19 -5.03
CA ASN A 805 22.35 -12.71 -3.87
C ASN A 805 21.68 -13.87 -3.11
N LEU A 806 21.23 -14.90 -3.82
CA LEU A 806 20.66 -16.11 -3.23
C LEU A 806 21.72 -16.81 -2.36
N GLU A 807 22.96 -16.91 -2.82
CA GLU A 807 24.07 -17.41 -2.00
C GLU A 807 24.35 -16.52 -0.78
N PHE A 808 24.26 -15.20 -0.91
CA PHE A 808 24.37 -14.30 0.24
C PHE A 808 23.22 -14.44 1.22
N ALA A 809 22.01 -14.82 0.80
CA ALA A 809 20.89 -15.04 1.69
C ALA A 809 21.06 -16.31 2.55
N LYS A 810 21.60 -17.41 2.00
CA LYS A 810 21.69 -18.72 2.68
C LYS A 810 22.35 -18.66 4.04
N GLY A 811 21.62 -19.04 5.09
CA GLY A 811 22.12 -19.03 6.47
C GLY A 811 22.53 -17.66 7.01
N SER A 812 22.18 -16.56 6.34
CA SER A 812 22.41 -15.20 6.84
C SER A 812 21.37 -14.83 7.91
N ALA A 813 21.69 -13.86 8.76
CA ALA A 813 20.78 -13.40 9.81
C ALA A 813 19.75 -12.41 9.22
N ALA A 814 18.47 -12.67 9.46
CA ALA A 814 17.38 -11.75 9.14
C ALA A 814 17.04 -10.84 10.33
N LEU A 815 17.29 -11.32 11.55
CA LEU A 815 17.15 -10.60 12.81
C LEU A 815 18.37 -10.89 13.69
N GLN A 816 19.01 -9.84 14.19
CA GLN A 816 20.18 -9.94 15.07
C GLN A 816 20.05 -9.02 16.28
N VAL A 817 20.56 -9.45 17.44
CA VAL A 817 20.53 -8.67 18.68
C VAL A 817 21.94 -8.38 19.16
N LYS A 818 22.25 -7.10 19.35
CA LYS A 818 23.51 -6.61 19.91
C LYS A 818 23.29 -6.01 21.29
N THR A 819 24.33 -6.00 22.11
CA THR A 819 24.36 -5.31 23.40
C THR A 819 25.22 -4.06 23.34
N LEU A 820 24.81 -3.07 24.11
CA LEU A 820 25.67 -1.94 24.46
C LEU A 820 25.32 -1.52 25.88
N GLY A 821 26.26 -1.73 26.81
CA GLY A 821 25.98 -1.56 28.24
C GLY A 821 24.84 -2.46 28.69
N GLN A 822 23.79 -1.87 29.26
CA GLN A 822 22.59 -2.61 29.69
C GLN A 822 21.54 -2.73 28.58
N GLY A 823 21.57 -1.86 27.57
CA GLY A 823 20.58 -1.82 26.51
C GLY A 823 20.77 -2.86 25.42
N LYS A 824 19.90 -2.77 24.42
CA LYS A 824 19.85 -3.68 23.28
C LYS A 824 19.71 -2.89 21.98
N VAL A 825 20.37 -3.38 20.93
CA VAL A 825 20.14 -2.94 19.56
C VAL A 825 19.59 -4.15 18.79
N ILE A 826 18.33 -4.06 18.38
CA ILE A 826 17.62 -5.12 17.66
C ILE A 826 17.59 -4.71 16.19
N ALA A 827 18.33 -5.46 15.37
CA ALA A 827 18.56 -5.18 13.96
C ALA A 827 17.68 -6.08 13.08
N PHE A 828 16.73 -5.46 12.39
CA PHE A 828 15.93 -6.10 11.35
C PHE A 828 16.56 -5.84 9.99
N VAL A 829 16.78 -6.89 9.21
CA VAL A 829 17.16 -6.75 7.81
C VAL A 829 15.90 -6.62 6.94
N ASP A 830 14.98 -7.57 7.12
CA ASP A 830 13.70 -7.60 6.43
C ASP A 830 12.72 -6.58 7.02
N SER A 831 11.69 -6.20 6.24
CA SER A 831 10.65 -5.29 6.76
C SER A 831 9.60 -6.10 7.52
N PRO A 832 9.48 -5.95 8.85
CA PRO A 832 8.52 -6.73 9.62
C PRO A 832 7.08 -6.22 9.48
N ASN A 833 6.89 -5.00 8.97
CA ASN A 833 5.60 -4.29 8.98
C ASN A 833 5.13 -3.88 7.57
N PHE A 834 5.77 -4.41 6.52
CA PHE A 834 5.63 -3.94 5.15
C PHE A 834 4.16 -3.81 4.71
N ARG A 835 3.81 -2.63 4.19
CA ARG A 835 2.50 -2.29 3.60
C ARG A 835 1.28 -2.72 4.42
N ALA A 836 1.42 -2.79 5.74
CA ALA A 836 0.37 -3.23 6.65
C ALA A 836 -0.19 -4.65 6.39
N ILE A 837 0.44 -5.49 5.56
CA ILE A 837 -0.01 -6.86 5.23
C ILE A 837 0.88 -7.96 5.78
N TRP A 838 2.04 -7.61 6.35
CA TRP A 838 3.00 -8.57 6.91
C TRP A 838 2.69 -8.99 8.36
N LEU A 839 1.42 -9.28 8.64
CA LEU A 839 0.93 -9.66 9.97
C LEU A 839 1.68 -10.85 10.58
N GLY A 840 2.23 -11.72 9.72
CA GLY A 840 3.07 -12.84 10.14
C GLY A 840 4.37 -12.42 10.84
N THR A 841 4.96 -11.27 10.49
CA THR A 841 6.20 -10.75 11.09
C THR A 841 6.01 -9.56 12.02
N ASN A 842 4.84 -8.90 12.01
CA ASN A 842 4.52 -7.82 12.96
C ASN A 842 4.78 -8.22 14.42
N LYS A 843 4.50 -9.48 14.79
CA LYS A 843 4.71 -9.97 16.16
C LYS A 843 6.20 -9.96 16.54
N LEU A 844 7.15 -10.18 15.62
CA LEU A 844 8.58 -10.01 15.91
C LEU A 844 8.91 -8.57 16.32
N TYR A 845 8.33 -7.58 15.63
CA TYR A 845 8.51 -6.16 15.95
C TYR A 845 7.87 -5.79 17.30
N LEU A 846 6.67 -6.30 17.58
CA LEU A 846 6.02 -6.12 18.87
C LEU A 846 6.79 -6.82 19.99
N ASN A 847 7.35 -8.00 19.76
CA ASN A 847 8.22 -8.67 20.73
C ASN A 847 9.48 -7.85 21.03
N ALA A 848 10.06 -7.18 20.02
CA ALA A 848 11.19 -6.27 20.22
C ALA A 848 10.82 -5.09 21.14
N ILE A 849 9.58 -4.59 21.02
CA ILE A 849 9.06 -3.51 21.86
C ILE A 849 8.83 -3.95 23.31
N PHE A 850 8.15 -5.09 23.53
CA PHE A 850 7.73 -5.51 24.87
C PHE A 850 8.81 -6.29 25.62
N PHE A 851 9.61 -7.06 24.91
CA PHE A 851 10.55 -8.01 25.50
C PHE A 851 12.02 -7.69 25.22
N GLY A 852 12.32 -6.65 24.42
CA GLY A 852 13.68 -6.26 24.08
C GLY A 852 14.57 -6.08 25.32
N SER A 853 14.08 -5.38 26.34
CA SER A 853 14.82 -5.16 27.60
C SER A 853 15.01 -6.41 28.45
N LEU A 854 14.26 -7.49 28.18
CA LEU A 854 14.31 -8.76 28.91
C LEU A 854 15.27 -9.77 28.25
N ILE A 855 15.80 -9.46 27.07
CA ILE A 855 16.80 -10.30 26.42
C ILE A 855 18.05 -10.34 27.31
N LYS A 856 18.46 -11.55 27.70
CA LYS A 856 19.61 -11.77 28.57
C LYS A 856 20.87 -11.22 27.89
N SER A 857 21.67 -10.41 28.58
CA SER A 857 22.86 -9.81 27.95
C SER A 857 23.88 -10.83 27.46
N GLY A 858 23.94 -12.04 28.04
CA GLY A 858 24.81 -13.12 27.55
C GLY A 858 24.35 -13.79 26.24
N THR A 859 23.12 -13.53 25.79
CA THR A 859 22.57 -14.08 24.53
C THR A 859 22.58 -13.08 23.39
N ALA A 860 23.07 -11.86 23.63
CA ALA A 860 23.26 -10.81 22.63
C ALA A 860 24.76 -10.53 22.48
N ASP A 861 25.17 -10.06 21.31
CA ASP A 861 26.58 -9.90 20.92
C ASP A 861 27.13 -8.49 21.20
#